data_AF-A0AAD8XW81-F1
#
_entry.id   AF-A0AAD8XW81-F1
#
_cell.length_a   1.000
_cell.length_b   1.000
_cell.length_c   1.000
_cell.angle_alpha   90.00
_cell.angle_beta   90.00
_cell.angle_gamma   90.00
#
_symmetry.space_group_name_H-M   'P 1'
#
loop_
_entity.id
_entity.type
_entity.pdbx_description
1 polymer ?
#
loop_
_entity_poly.entity_id
_entity_poly.type
_entity_poly.pdbx_seq_one_letter_code
_entity_poly.pdbx_strand_id
1 'polypeptide(L)'
;MPKKEAPPPRPWTDDLEADLQRILTVGEECISAKELQSLILSKGRGTPDDGPRIRLYDGFEPSGRMHIAQGLLKSVNVNKCTADGTHSTFCFWVADWFALMNDKMGGDLQKIVIVGKYLIEVWKAAGMDLSNVEFRWASEEITDNAHIYWPIMLDVARRFNVTRIKKCCQIMGRLEGNLTAAQVLYPLMQCTDVFFLKADICQLGVDQRKVNMLAREYCDAAKKKYKPVILSHHMLYGLKKGQEKMSKSDPDSAIFMEDTVEDVRRKITKAYCPTAEEGGAAAGEEEKTTAESGDAGKESMHLTEDTLKNPILDYVQHIVMSPPGATFTCATSTSAAPEGHTYDKYEAVKEDFLAGNITPDQLKEGLIESLNTLLQPVRDHFTNDETAKGLLEQVREFKREAAPVASGDEAPKVFRLDLVKEGVVQPNSHLVMTPLPSSTPTMQSAADILTKLKAADADTPKVLLLRDWTALVNNALDADVKLIPAYHAILLSTLRALDIHLHGEDGAIMKNVTIVLQSEAILKDPSNYWISVINAGRHFQLDTVMGGMKDADCVGKVIGRLMMIGDVLGVNPESIALEMENDGDVNISNAMANMNLEGDDSATSPSTQSVEATLIEEFYSVKLSHPSLQSILPVPTITHNTCSPNLALQQPRESIAHKQEIDEYFLTDDPKVNGKSKMKKAFCEPGNIDFCPPIALLTYFGGLDSGSSGSGSGAGKGVTISRSPENGGDVTYTSKSQVEADFESGALHPGDLKGCISTIMVEVLTKTSEAIKKDGSAAKGVKALKAWEKKMSKQKKK
;
A
#
# COMPACT_ATOMS: atom_id res chain seq x y z
N MET A 1 -9.22 -19.16 -39.51
CA MET A 1 -7.96 -18.50 -39.94
C MET A 1 -6.82 -19.48 -39.72
N PRO A 2 -5.95 -19.73 -40.71
CA PRO A 2 -4.76 -20.54 -40.47
C PRO A 2 -3.88 -19.85 -39.42
N LYS A 3 -3.33 -20.61 -38.47
CA LYS A 3 -2.31 -20.11 -37.55
C LYS A 3 -1.18 -19.57 -38.42
N LYS A 4 -0.94 -18.25 -38.41
CA LYS A 4 0.30 -17.69 -38.96
C LYS A 4 1.44 -18.47 -38.33
N GLU A 5 2.25 -19.14 -39.15
CA GLU A 5 3.51 -19.70 -38.71
C GLU A 5 4.30 -18.56 -38.05
N ALA A 6 4.82 -18.82 -36.85
CA ALA A 6 5.67 -17.85 -36.17
C ALA A 6 6.88 -17.59 -37.08
N PRO A 7 7.24 -16.33 -37.34
CA PRO A 7 8.44 -16.03 -38.12
C PRO A 7 9.65 -16.75 -37.49
N PRO A 8 10.62 -17.19 -38.30
CA PRO A 8 11.80 -17.87 -37.79
C PRO A 8 12.49 -16.98 -36.74
N PRO A 9 13.07 -17.59 -35.68
CA PRO A 9 13.76 -16.83 -34.65
C PRO A 9 14.88 -16.02 -35.30
N ARG A 10 14.88 -14.73 -35.00
CA ARG A 10 15.89 -13.80 -35.48
C ARG A 10 17.30 -14.29 -35.09
N PRO A 11 18.30 -14.22 -35.98
CA PRO A 11 19.67 -14.59 -35.62
C PRO A 11 20.31 -13.55 -34.68
N TRP A 12 21.22 -14.02 -33.83
CA TRP A 12 22.11 -13.16 -33.04
C TRP A 12 23.19 -12.58 -33.95
N THR A 13 23.37 -11.26 -33.96
CA THR A 13 24.30 -10.54 -34.85
C THR A 13 25.33 -9.78 -34.02
N ASP A 14 26.46 -9.40 -34.64
CA ASP A 14 27.52 -8.62 -33.98
C ASP A 14 27.01 -7.28 -33.44
N ASP A 15 26.07 -6.63 -34.14
CA ASP A 15 25.44 -5.38 -33.65
C ASP A 15 24.61 -5.61 -32.37
N LEU A 16 23.95 -6.77 -32.24
CA LEU A 16 23.19 -7.10 -31.03
C LEU A 16 24.14 -7.43 -29.87
N GLU A 17 25.28 -8.06 -30.16
CA GLU A 17 26.35 -8.27 -29.19
C GLU A 17 26.95 -6.94 -28.72
N ALA A 18 27.20 -6.01 -29.64
CA ALA A 18 27.69 -4.68 -29.32
C ALA A 18 26.70 -3.89 -28.44
N ASP A 19 25.40 -3.97 -28.75
CA ASP A 19 24.36 -3.38 -27.90
C ASP A 19 24.32 -4.02 -26.51
N LEU A 20 24.42 -5.36 -26.41
CA LEU A 20 24.47 -6.07 -25.14
C LEU A 20 25.67 -5.62 -24.28
N GLN A 21 26.88 -5.63 -24.86
CA GLN A 21 28.10 -5.24 -24.13
C GLN A 21 28.02 -3.80 -23.66
N ARG A 22 27.56 -2.88 -24.52
CA ARG A 22 27.38 -1.46 -24.16
C ARG A 22 26.38 -1.27 -23.03
N ILE A 23 25.22 -1.93 -23.08
CA ILE A 23 24.20 -1.84 -22.02
C ILE A 23 24.72 -2.44 -20.71
N LEU A 24 25.47 -3.55 -20.75
CA LEU A 24 26.06 -4.13 -19.54
C LEU A 24 27.03 -3.18 -18.84
N THR A 25 27.71 -2.28 -19.56
CA THR A 25 28.58 -1.26 -18.92
C THR A 25 27.84 -0.23 -18.07
N VAL A 26 26.51 -0.15 -18.15
CA VAL A 26 25.70 0.76 -17.33
C VAL A 26 25.53 0.21 -15.91
N GLY A 27 25.45 -1.10 -15.77
CA GLY A 27 25.17 -1.77 -14.50
C GLY A 27 26.44 -2.22 -13.80
N GLU A 28 26.51 -2.00 -12.50
CA GLU A 28 27.40 -2.74 -11.60
C GLU A 28 26.89 -4.18 -11.42
N GLU A 29 25.57 -4.38 -11.55
CA GLU A 29 24.92 -5.69 -11.54
C GLU A 29 23.84 -5.80 -12.63
N CYS A 30 23.72 -6.99 -13.23
CA CYS A 30 22.64 -7.33 -14.16
C CYS A 30 21.96 -8.66 -13.77
N ILE A 31 20.69 -8.62 -13.34
CA ILE A 31 19.86 -9.79 -13.02
C ILE A 31 18.73 -9.95 -14.05
N SER A 32 18.82 -10.85 -15.03
CA SER A 32 20.02 -11.62 -15.42
C SER A 32 20.49 -11.25 -16.83
N ALA A 33 21.79 -11.32 -17.08
CA ALA A 33 22.37 -11.06 -18.40
C ALA A 33 21.75 -11.93 -19.51
N LYS A 34 21.35 -13.17 -19.20
CA LYS A 34 20.66 -14.06 -20.15
C LYS A 34 19.26 -13.59 -20.54
N GLU A 35 18.51 -13.05 -19.57
CA GLU A 35 17.21 -12.44 -19.82
C GLU A 35 17.38 -11.15 -20.65
N LEU A 36 18.41 -10.35 -20.37
CA LEU A 36 18.76 -9.17 -21.17
C LEU A 36 19.08 -9.54 -22.63
N GLN A 37 19.89 -10.58 -22.85
CA GLN A 37 20.20 -11.08 -24.19
C GLN A 37 18.92 -11.50 -24.94
N SER A 38 18.02 -12.23 -24.26
CA SER A 38 16.73 -12.66 -24.84
C SER A 38 15.81 -11.47 -25.15
N LEU A 39 15.85 -10.42 -24.32
CA LEU A 39 15.10 -9.19 -24.50
C LEU A 39 15.62 -8.40 -25.72
N ILE A 40 16.93 -8.22 -25.84
CA ILE A 40 17.58 -7.57 -26.99
C ILE A 40 17.24 -8.31 -28.30
N LEU A 41 17.25 -9.64 -28.28
CA LEU A 41 16.89 -10.43 -29.46
C LEU A 41 15.43 -10.23 -29.90
N SER A 42 14.52 -10.04 -28.93
CA SER A 42 13.07 -9.99 -29.19
C SER A 42 12.51 -8.60 -29.43
N LYS A 43 13.14 -7.56 -28.86
CA LYS A 43 12.67 -6.16 -28.91
C LYS A 43 13.75 -5.15 -29.29
N GLY A 44 15.01 -5.55 -29.44
CA GLY A 44 16.11 -4.63 -29.72
C GLY A 44 16.22 -4.22 -31.19
N ARG A 45 17.34 -3.57 -31.51
CA ARG A 45 17.77 -3.13 -32.86
C ARG A 45 17.28 -4.02 -33.95
N GLY A 46 16.65 -3.54 -35.03
CA GLY A 46 16.17 -4.38 -36.15
C GLY A 46 14.76 -4.96 -35.96
N THR A 47 14.12 -4.68 -34.83
CA THR A 47 12.65 -4.76 -34.70
C THR A 47 12.02 -3.62 -35.51
N PRO A 48 10.91 -3.84 -36.23
CA PRO A 48 10.21 -2.79 -36.97
C PRO A 48 9.84 -1.58 -36.09
N ASP A 49 9.78 -0.37 -36.66
CA ASP A 49 9.52 0.86 -35.90
C ASP A 49 8.15 0.88 -35.18
N ASP A 50 7.15 0.19 -35.74
CA ASP A 50 5.82 -0.03 -35.17
C ASP A 50 5.76 -1.24 -34.20
N GLY A 51 6.91 -1.91 -34.00
CA GLY A 51 7.08 -3.04 -33.11
C GLY A 51 7.31 -2.65 -31.64
N PRO A 52 7.42 -3.66 -30.76
CA PRO A 52 7.65 -3.44 -29.33
C PRO A 52 9.10 -2.98 -29.06
N ARG A 53 9.23 -1.83 -28.40
CA ARG A 53 10.51 -1.30 -27.90
C ARG A 53 10.89 -1.85 -26.53
N ILE A 54 12.19 -1.92 -26.25
CA ILE A 54 12.71 -2.18 -24.90
C ILE A 54 12.41 -0.97 -24.02
N ARG A 55 11.65 -1.15 -22.94
CA ARG A 55 11.33 -0.08 -22.00
C ARG A 55 12.24 -0.12 -20.78
N LEU A 56 13.01 0.94 -20.58
CA LEU A 56 13.80 1.15 -19.37
C LEU A 56 13.15 2.25 -18.53
N TYR A 57 13.34 2.22 -17.22
CA TYR A 57 12.94 3.34 -16.38
C TYR A 57 13.87 3.53 -15.18
N ASP A 58 13.89 4.77 -14.68
CA ASP A 58 14.41 5.15 -13.37
C ASP A 58 13.47 6.19 -12.73
N GLY A 59 13.32 6.13 -11.41
CA GLY A 59 12.40 6.97 -10.64
C GLY A 59 13.14 7.92 -9.70
N PHE A 60 12.69 9.18 -9.67
CA PHE A 60 13.36 10.23 -8.91
C PHE A 60 12.38 10.99 -8.03
N GLU A 61 12.63 11.01 -6.72
CA GLU A 61 11.91 11.86 -5.77
C GLU A 61 12.31 13.34 -5.97
N PRO A 62 11.37 14.25 -6.29
CA PRO A 62 11.66 15.68 -6.33
C PRO A 62 11.88 16.26 -4.93
N SER A 63 13.15 16.24 -4.50
CA SER A 63 13.56 16.46 -3.11
C SER A 63 14.54 17.62 -2.90
N GLY A 64 14.91 18.34 -3.97
CA GLY A 64 15.75 19.52 -3.93
C GLY A 64 16.60 19.67 -5.17
N ARG A 65 17.70 20.41 -5.03
CA ARG A 65 18.72 20.56 -6.09
C ARG A 65 19.19 19.19 -6.58
N MET A 66 19.44 19.08 -7.88
CA MET A 66 19.91 17.85 -8.51
C MET A 66 21.42 17.75 -8.36
N HIS A 67 21.92 16.61 -7.86
CA HIS A 67 23.36 16.33 -7.84
C HIS A 67 23.83 15.63 -9.11
N ILE A 68 25.13 15.66 -9.38
CA ILE A 68 25.70 15.16 -10.65
C ILE A 68 25.44 13.68 -10.93
N ALA A 69 25.23 12.84 -9.91
CA ALA A 69 24.82 11.45 -10.12
C ALA A 69 23.42 11.34 -10.78
N GLN A 70 22.48 12.19 -10.36
CA GLN A 70 21.11 12.23 -10.90
C GLN A 70 21.04 12.89 -12.28
N GLY A 71 22.00 13.77 -12.60
CA GLY A 71 22.06 14.47 -13.89
C GLY A 71 23.07 13.85 -14.85
N LEU A 72 24.37 14.10 -14.65
CA LEU A 72 25.43 13.68 -15.58
C LEU A 72 25.56 12.15 -15.68
N LEU A 73 25.76 11.43 -14.58
CA LEU A 73 25.88 9.96 -14.63
C LEU A 73 24.62 9.32 -15.24
N LYS A 74 23.44 9.82 -14.86
CA LYS A 74 22.17 9.34 -15.42
C LYS A 74 22.07 9.61 -16.92
N SER A 75 22.44 10.80 -17.38
CA SER A 75 22.48 11.15 -18.81
C SER A 75 23.37 10.19 -19.60
N VAL A 76 24.58 9.92 -19.10
CA VAL A 76 25.52 8.98 -19.73
C VAL A 76 24.92 7.57 -19.82
N ASN A 77 24.31 7.09 -18.74
CA ASN A 77 23.68 5.77 -18.69
C ASN A 77 22.46 5.68 -19.63
N VAL A 78 21.63 6.73 -19.70
CA VAL A 78 20.49 6.80 -20.61
C VAL A 78 20.96 6.75 -22.06
N ASN A 79 21.94 7.58 -22.44
CA ASN A 79 22.51 7.57 -23.79
C ASN A 79 23.10 6.19 -24.15
N LYS A 80 23.73 5.49 -23.20
CA LYS A 80 24.17 4.10 -23.37
C LYS A 80 23.02 3.08 -23.48
N CYS A 81 21.82 3.39 -23.03
CA CYS A 81 20.67 2.52 -23.20
C CYS A 81 19.84 2.86 -24.45
N THR A 82 19.86 4.11 -24.89
CA THR A 82 19.02 4.65 -25.99
C THR A 82 19.77 4.99 -27.27
N ALA A 83 21.08 4.66 -27.37
CA ALA A 83 21.84 4.98 -28.58
C ALA A 83 21.21 4.46 -29.87
N ASP A 84 21.58 5.12 -30.96
CA ASP A 84 20.96 4.95 -32.27
C ASP A 84 20.82 3.48 -32.70
N GLY A 85 19.58 3.17 -33.03
CA GLY A 85 19.18 1.86 -33.52
C GLY A 85 19.00 0.80 -32.44
N THR A 86 19.23 1.04 -31.15
CA THR A 86 18.97 0.03 -30.08
C THR A 86 17.49 -0.34 -29.93
N HIS A 87 16.58 0.51 -30.45
CA HIS A 87 15.12 0.32 -30.38
C HIS A 87 14.59 0.23 -28.94
N SER A 88 15.04 1.16 -28.11
CA SER A 88 14.69 1.29 -26.70
C SER A 88 14.08 2.66 -26.40
N THR A 89 13.39 2.75 -25.27
CA THR A 89 12.84 4.00 -24.73
C THR A 89 13.15 4.05 -23.24
N PHE A 90 13.60 5.21 -22.75
CA PHE A 90 13.87 5.43 -21.34
C PHE A 90 12.82 6.35 -20.71
N CYS A 91 12.18 5.88 -19.66
CA CYS A 91 11.19 6.65 -18.91
C CYS A 91 11.82 7.21 -17.62
N PHE A 92 11.87 8.54 -17.51
CA PHE A 92 12.08 9.23 -16.26
C PHE A 92 10.75 9.32 -15.51
N TRP A 93 10.65 8.61 -14.40
CA TRP A 93 9.50 8.62 -13.53
C TRP A 93 9.67 9.69 -12.46
N VAL A 94 8.96 10.81 -12.63
CA VAL A 94 8.96 11.92 -11.67
C VAL A 94 8.05 11.54 -10.50
N ALA A 95 8.68 11.05 -9.43
CA ALA A 95 8.04 10.34 -8.34
C ALA A 95 7.54 11.32 -7.25
N ASP A 96 6.58 12.16 -7.62
CA ASP A 96 6.05 13.24 -6.76
C ASP A 96 5.27 12.73 -5.54
N TRP A 97 4.36 11.76 -5.71
CA TRP A 97 3.69 11.11 -4.57
C TRP A 97 4.64 10.31 -3.69
N PHE A 98 5.74 9.81 -4.25
CA PHE A 98 6.80 9.14 -3.49
C PHE A 98 7.58 10.13 -2.62
N ALA A 99 7.93 11.29 -3.19
CA ALA A 99 8.50 12.40 -2.43
C ALA A 99 7.55 12.89 -1.32
N LEU A 100 6.24 12.92 -1.56
CA LEU A 100 5.23 13.22 -0.55
C LEU A 100 5.23 12.19 0.58
N MET A 101 5.19 10.89 0.25
CA MET A 101 5.25 9.79 1.24
C MET A 101 6.51 9.82 2.10
N ASN A 102 7.64 10.28 1.54
CA ASN A 102 8.93 10.37 2.23
C ASN A 102 9.23 11.76 2.84
N ASP A 103 8.18 12.57 3.05
CA ASP A 103 8.23 13.89 3.70
C ASP A 103 9.22 14.88 3.06
N LYS A 104 9.46 14.79 1.75
CA LYS A 104 10.32 15.74 1.04
C LYS A 104 9.61 17.09 0.93
N MET A 105 10.37 18.17 0.97
CA MET A 105 9.85 19.55 0.96
C MET A 105 8.79 19.81 2.04
N GLY A 106 8.94 19.20 3.22
CA GLY A 106 7.96 19.30 4.31
C GLY A 106 6.63 18.60 4.03
N GLY A 107 6.57 17.77 2.97
CA GLY A 107 5.33 17.17 2.48
C GLY A 107 4.42 18.14 1.75
N ASP A 108 4.97 19.24 1.22
CA ASP A 108 4.24 20.18 0.37
C ASP A 108 4.29 19.73 -1.09
N LEU A 109 3.15 19.23 -1.58
CA LEU A 109 3.03 18.72 -2.95
C LEU A 109 3.27 19.81 -4.00
N GLN A 110 2.95 21.08 -3.73
CA GLN A 110 3.20 22.17 -4.68
C GLN A 110 4.69 22.42 -4.84
N LYS A 111 5.45 22.45 -3.73
CA LYS A 111 6.91 22.57 -3.77
C LYS A 111 7.54 21.37 -4.47
N ILE A 112 7.05 20.15 -4.21
CA ILE A 112 7.50 18.93 -4.89
C ILE A 112 7.31 19.05 -6.41
N VAL A 113 6.14 19.52 -6.88
CA VAL A 113 5.88 19.71 -8.32
C VAL A 113 6.80 20.76 -8.93
N ILE A 114 7.08 21.87 -8.24
CA ILE A 114 8.04 22.88 -8.71
C ILE A 114 9.44 22.27 -8.87
N VAL A 115 9.88 21.49 -7.88
CA VAL A 115 11.17 20.79 -7.93
C VAL A 115 11.20 19.79 -9.08
N GLY A 116 10.13 19.03 -9.31
CA GLY A 116 10.06 18.06 -10.42
C GLY A 116 10.19 18.73 -11.78
N LYS A 117 9.56 19.90 -11.97
CA LYS A 117 9.73 20.73 -13.18
C LYS A 117 11.18 21.18 -13.35
N TYR A 118 11.82 21.64 -12.27
CA TYR A 118 13.25 21.97 -12.28
C TYR A 118 14.11 20.76 -12.69
N LEU A 119 13.84 19.55 -12.17
CA LEU A 119 14.60 18.35 -12.53
C LEU A 119 14.49 18.04 -14.03
N ILE A 120 13.29 18.15 -14.60
CA ILE A 120 13.06 17.96 -16.04
C ILE A 120 13.89 18.94 -16.87
N GLU A 121 13.92 20.23 -16.49
CA GLU A 121 14.73 21.22 -17.20
C GLU A 121 16.24 20.94 -17.12
N VAL A 122 16.73 20.46 -15.98
CA VAL A 122 18.12 19.99 -15.87
C VAL A 122 18.40 18.82 -16.82
N TRP A 123 17.52 17.82 -16.86
CA TRP A 123 17.71 16.64 -17.72
C TRP A 123 17.68 16.98 -19.21
N LYS A 124 16.80 17.89 -19.64
CA LYS A 124 16.77 18.38 -21.03
C LYS A 124 18.08 19.06 -21.44
N ALA A 125 18.76 19.71 -20.49
CA ALA A 125 20.04 20.39 -20.72
C ALA A 125 21.28 19.50 -20.47
N ALA A 126 21.11 18.27 -19.96
CA ALA A 126 22.22 17.39 -19.56
C ALA A 126 22.85 16.57 -20.72
N GLY A 127 22.54 16.91 -21.98
CA GLY A 127 23.12 16.27 -23.16
C GLY A 127 22.56 14.88 -23.49
N MET A 128 21.28 14.63 -23.20
CA MET A 128 20.59 13.41 -23.63
C MET A 128 19.96 13.56 -25.01
N ASP A 129 19.92 12.47 -25.78
CA ASP A 129 19.01 12.39 -26.93
C ASP A 129 17.57 12.19 -26.43
N LEU A 130 16.76 13.24 -26.54
CA LEU A 130 15.39 13.23 -26.08
C LEU A 130 14.43 12.48 -27.00
N SER A 131 14.86 12.04 -28.20
CA SER A 131 14.00 11.35 -29.16
C SER A 131 13.45 10.01 -28.63
N ASN A 132 14.19 9.38 -27.72
CA ASN A 132 13.86 8.10 -27.09
C ASN A 132 13.68 8.21 -25.57
N VAL A 133 13.44 9.42 -25.05
CA VAL A 133 13.27 9.69 -23.62
C VAL A 133 11.88 10.25 -23.34
N GLU A 134 11.24 9.71 -22.31
CA GLU A 134 9.92 10.16 -21.83
C GLU A 134 10.04 10.65 -20.38
N PHE A 135 9.45 11.81 -20.08
CA PHE A 135 9.25 12.27 -18.70
C PHE A 135 7.80 12.06 -18.32
N ARG A 136 7.54 11.27 -17.28
CA ARG A 136 6.20 10.91 -16.83
C ARG A 136 6.04 11.23 -15.35
N TRP A 137 4.94 11.89 -14.99
CA TRP A 137 4.61 12.22 -13.60
C TRP A 137 3.85 11.08 -12.94
N ALA A 138 4.29 10.67 -11.75
CA ALA A 138 3.67 9.55 -11.06
C ALA A 138 2.21 9.83 -10.70
N SER A 139 1.93 10.98 -10.09
CA SER A 139 0.56 11.37 -9.74
C SER A 139 -0.38 11.42 -10.94
N GLU A 140 0.03 12.00 -12.07
CA GLU A 140 -0.79 12.12 -13.28
C GLU A 140 -1.10 10.74 -13.87
N GLU A 141 -0.08 9.95 -14.17
CA GLU A 141 -0.24 8.65 -14.83
C GLU A 141 -1.00 7.64 -13.96
N ILE A 142 -0.74 7.63 -12.64
CA ILE A 142 -1.48 6.80 -11.69
C ILE A 142 -2.94 7.23 -11.58
N THR A 143 -3.21 8.54 -11.56
CA THR A 143 -4.58 9.07 -11.46
C THR A 143 -5.40 8.71 -12.70
N ASP A 144 -4.85 8.99 -13.89
CA ASP A 144 -5.51 8.72 -15.17
C ASP A 144 -5.78 7.22 -15.39
N ASN A 145 -4.97 6.37 -14.76
CA ASN A 145 -5.06 4.91 -14.86
C ASN A 145 -5.34 4.23 -13.51
N ALA A 146 -6.04 4.90 -12.59
CA ALA A 146 -6.26 4.42 -11.23
C ALA A 146 -6.94 3.04 -11.18
N HIS A 147 -7.85 2.78 -12.11
CA HIS A 147 -8.55 1.50 -12.28
C HIS A 147 -7.63 0.33 -12.67
N ILE A 148 -6.40 0.60 -13.11
CA ILE A 148 -5.37 -0.39 -13.44
C ILE A 148 -4.31 -0.45 -12.35
N TYR A 149 -3.79 0.71 -11.94
CA TYR A 149 -2.65 0.80 -11.03
C TYR A 149 -2.94 0.21 -9.64
N TRP A 150 -4.01 0.68 -8.99
CA TRP A 150 -4.30 0.31 -7.62
C TRP A 150 -4.66 -1.17 -7.45
N PRO A 151 -5.45 -1.81 -8.34
CA PRO A 151 -5.64 -3.26 -8.27
C PRO A 151 -4.34 -4.06 -8.34
N ILE A 152 -3.34 -3.61 -9.10
CA ILE A 152 -2.00 -4.25 -9.12
C ILE A 152 -1.31 -4.04 -7.77
N MET A 153 -1.30 -2.81 -7.23
CA MET A 153 -0.70 -2.52 -5.92
C MET A 153 -1.32 -3.35 -4.80
N LEU A 154 -2.65 -3.45 -4.76
CA LEU A 154 -3.36 -4.26 -3.78
C LEU A 154 -3.05 -5.77 -3.96
N ASP A 155 -2.86 -6.24 -5.19
CA ASP A 155 -2.40 -7.62 -5.48
C ASP A 155 -0.94 -7.86 -5.08
N VAL A 156 -0.06 -6.86 -5.17
CA VAL A 156 1.30 -6.92 -4.62
C VAL A 156 1.22 -7.02 -3.10
N ALA A 157 0.51 -6.10 -2.45
CA ALA A 157 0.40 -6.03 -0.99
C ALA A 157 -0.14 -7.32 -0.37
N ARG A 158 -1.17 -7.95 -0.96
CA ARG A 158 -1.76 -9.17 -0.39
C ARG A 158 -0.83 -10.39 -0.43
N ARG A 159 0.27 -10.35 -1.19
CA ARG A 159 1.17 -11.51 -1.43
C ARG A 159 2.41 -11.51 -0.54
N PHE A 160 2.69 -10.42 0.15
CA PHE A 160 3.87 -10.28 0.98
C PHE A 160 3.50 -10.01 2.43
N ASN A 161 4.42 -10.32 3.34
CA ASN A 161 4.30 -10.03 4.76
C ASN A 161 5.02 -8.73 5.13
N VAL A 162 4.72 -8.22 6.32
CA VAL A 162 5.32 -6.97 6.83
C VAL A 162 6.84 -7.08 6.92
N THR A 163 7.40 -8.23 7.36
CA THR A 163 8.86 -8.46 7.39
C THR A 163 9.52 -8.21 6.03
N ARG A 164 8.94 -8.74 4.95
CA ARG A 164 9.51 -8.62 3.60
C ARG A 164 9.48 -7.17 3.12
N ILE A 165 8.45 -6.42 3.47
CA ILE A 165 8.30 -5.02 3.08
C ILE A 165 9.20 -4.10 3.91
N LYS A 166 9.33 -4.32 5.23
CA LYS A 166 10.30 -3.60 6.10
C LYS A 166 11.72 -3.64 5.53
N LYS A 167 12.16 -4.80 5.01
CA LYS A 167 13.45 -4.95 4.34
C LYS A 167 13.62 -4.08 3.09
N CYS A 168 12.53 -3.70 2.43
CA CYS A 168 12.54 -2.77 1.30
C CYS A 168 12.58 -1.30 1.74
N CYS A 169 12.30 -0.96 3.00
CA CYS A 169 12.27 0.45 3.43
C CYS A 169 13.64 1.14 3.42
N GLN A 170 14.73 0.41 3.19
CA GLN A 170 16.05 1.01 3.01
C GLN A 170 16.16 1.83 1.71
N ILE A 171 15.33 1.54 0.70
CA ILE A 171 15.35 2.23 -0.61
C ILE A 171 15.05 3.74 -0.52
N MET A 172 14.45 4.19 0.58
CA MET A 172 14.12 5.59 0.86
C MET A 172 15.11 6.24 1.85
N GLY A 173 16.22 5.55 2.19
CA GLY A 173 17.23 6.01 3.13
C GLY A 173 16.80 5.96 4.60
N ARG A 174 15.92 5.03 4.97
CA ARG A 174 15.39 4.87 6.33
C ARG A 174 15.78 3.53 6.93
N LEU A 175 15.92 3.49 8.26
CA LEU A 175 16.16 2.27 9.04
C LEU A 175 14.84 1.57 9.37
N GLU A 176 14.86 0.25 9.53
CA GLU A 176 13.67 -0.58 9.75
C GLU A 176 12.94 -0.32 11.09
N GLY A 177 13.62 0.29 12.07
CA GLY A 177 13.16 0.38 13.46
C GLY A 177 12.21 1.53 13.80
N ASN A 178 12.01 2.51 12.92
CA ASN A 178 11.11 3.65 13.16
C ASN A 178 10.43 4.06 11.85
N LEU A 179 9.47 3.24 11.42
CA LEU A 179 8.80 3.39 10.12
C LEU A 179 7.37 3.90 10.30
N THR A 180 7.00 4.91 9.51
CA THR A 180 5.60 5.29 9.34
C THR A 180 4.88 4.31 8.42
N ALA A 181 3.56 4.25 8.47
CA ALA A 181 2.81 3.32 7.61
C ALA A 181 2.86 3.72 6.12
N ALA A 182 3.08 5.00 5.79
CA ALA A 182 3.35 5.44 4.41
C ALA A 182 4.65 4.86 3.85
N GLN A 183 5.63 4.60 4.71
CA GLN A 183 6.89 3.99 4.32
C GLN A 183 6.75 2.49 3.98
N VAL A 184 5.63 1.88 4.35
CA VAL A 184 5.24 0.53 3.89
C VAL A 184 4.50 0.59 2.56
N LEU A 185 3.68 1.63 2.34
CA LEU A 185 2.98 1.85 1.07
C LEU A 185 3.97 2.13 -0.08
N TYR A 186 5.02 2.90 0.19
CA TYR A 186 6.04 3.31 -0.79
C TYR A 186 6.65 2.12 -1.58
N PRO A 187 7.27 1.09 -0.95
CA PRO A 187 7.87 -0.02 -1.69
C PRO A 187 6.83 -0.88 -2.44
N LEU A 188 5.57 -0.91 -1.98
CA LEU A 188 4.48 -1.59 -2.68
C LEU A 188 4.12 -0.85 -3.97
N MET A 189 4.06 0.48 -3.92
CA MET A 189 3.85 1.34 -5.08
C MET A 189 5.02 1.24 -6.07
N GLN A 190 6.27 1.34 -5.61
CA GLN A 190 7.43 1.24 -6.51
C GLN A 190 7.56 -0.14 -7.16
N CYS A 191 7.20 -1.22 -6.46
CA CYS A 191 7.08 -2.55 -7.05
C CYS A 191 5.99 -2.59 -8.14
N THR A 192 4.89 -1.87 -7.94
CA THR A 192 3.77 -1.75 -8.89
C THR A 192 4.17 -0.99 -10.15
N ASP A 193 4.95 0.10 -10.01
CA ASP A 193 5.43 0.93 -11.11
C ASP A 193 6.11 0.10 -12.20
N VAL A 194 6.92 -0.91 -11.82
CA VAL A 194 7.58 -1.82 -12.76
C VAL A 194 6.59 -2.45 -13.75
N PHE A 195 5.44 -2.90 -13.26
CA PHE A 195 4.42 -3.55 -14.07
C PHE A 195 3.50 -2.55 -14.76
N PHE A 196 3.23 -1.43 -14.10
CA PHE A 196 2.37 -0.37 -14.63
C PHE A 196 3.02 0.32 -15.85
N LEU A 197 4.29 0.71 -15.72
CA LEU A 197 5.10 1.29 -16.80
C LEU A 197 5.45 0.26 -17.89
N LYS A 198 5.17 -1.02 -17.63
CA LYS A 198 5.58 -2.16 -18.46
C LYS A 198 7.09 -2.12 -18.71
N ALA A 199 7.84 -1.83 -17.65
CA ALA A 199 9.29 -1.74 -17.70
C ALA A 199 9.86 -3.11 -18.03
N ASP A 200 10.69 -3.14 -19.08
CA ASP A 200 11.45 -4.33 -19.41
C ASP A 200 12.72 -4.43 -18.55
N ILE A 201 13.36 -3.28 -18.32
CA ILE A 201 14.57 -3.13 -17.53
C ILE A 201 14.34 -2.09 -16.43
N CYS A 202 14.56 -2.48 -15.17
CA CYS A 202 14.68 -1.56 -14.04
C CYS A 202 16.11 -1.03 -13.99
N GLN A 203 16.36 0.19 -14.50
CA GLN A 203 17.69 0.82 -14.56
C GLN A 203 17.85 1.83 -13.41
N LEU A 204 17.85 1.34 -12.16
CA LEU A 204 17.94 2.16 -10.94
C LEU A 204 19.30 1.96 -10.25
N GLY A 205 19.57 2.68 -9.16
CA GLY A 205 20.80 2.51 -8.37
C GLY A 205 20.81 1.19 -7.60
N VAL A 206 21.99 0.75 -7.14
CA VAL A 206 22.15 -0.45 -6.28
C VAL A 206 21.32 -0.34 -5.00
N ASP A 207 21.13 0.87 -4.48
CA ASP A 207 20.28 1.15 -3.32
C ASP A 207 18.80 0.75 -3.53
N GLN A 208 18.31 0.72 -4.78
CA GLN A 208 16.96 0.33 -5.14
C GLN A 208 16.81 -1.19 -5.38
N ARG A 209 17.89 -1.98 -5.22
CA ARG A 209 17.91 -3.41 -5.52
C ARG A 209 16.83 -4.22 -4.79
N LYS A 210 16.55 -3.91 -3.51
CA LYS A 210 15.64 -4.71 -2.67
C LYS A 210 14.19 -4.70 -3.19
N VAL A 211 13.73 -3.57 -3.73
CA VAL A 211 12.39 -3.47 -4.34
C VAL A 211 12.36 -4.03 -5.77
N ASN A 212 13.45 -3.90 -6.53
CA ASN A 212 13.56 -4.56 -7.83
C ASN A 212 13.51 -6.10 -7.69
N MET A 213 14.13 -6.64 -6.65
CA MET A 213 14.01 -8.07 -6.31
C MET A 213 12.60 -8.43 -5.84
N LEU A 214 11.92 -7.55 -5.10
CA LEU A 214 10.51 -7.73 -4.73
C LEU A 214 9.62 -7.85 -5.98
N ALA A 215 9.87 -7.07 -7.03
CA ALA A 215 9.14 -7.18 -8.30
C ALA A 215 9.35 -8.54 -8.96
N ARG A 216 10.58 -9.08 -8.96
CA ARG A 216 10.85 -10.44 -9.48
C ARG A 216 10.19 -11.53 -8.65
N GLU A 217 10.20 -11.41 -7.32
CA GLU A 217 9.48 -12.32 -6.41
C GLU A 217 7.96 -12.24 -6.62
N TYR A 218 7.43 -11.05 -6.90
CA TYR A 218 6.02 -10.87 -7.23
C TYR A 218 5.65 -11.60 -8.51
N CYS A 219 6.52 -11.63 -9.53
CA CYS A 219 6.27 -12.43 -10.72
C CYS A 219 6.10 -13.92 -10.38
N ASP A 220 6.90 -14.46 -9.47
CA ASP A 220 6.76 -15.85 -9.03
C ASP A 220 5.46 -16.07 -8.24
N ALA A 221 5.16 -15.19 -7.28
CA ALA A 221 3.95 -15.26 -6.47
C ALA A 221 2.67 -15.13 -7.33
N ALA A 222 2.67 -14.22 -8.30
CA ALA A 222 1.58 -13.96 -9.22
C ALA A 222 1.58 -14.89 -10.46
N LYS A 223 2.56 -15.82 -10.55
CA LYS A 223 2.73 -16.77 -11.67
C LYS A 223 2.86 -16.07 -13.03
N LYS A 224 3.46 -14.88 -13.06
CA LYS A 224 3.83 -14.17 -14.28
C LYS A 224 5.13 -14.75 -14.82
N LYS A 225 5.11 -15.13 -16.11
CA LYS A 225 6.31 -15.68 -16.78
C LYS A 225 7.37 -14.63 -17.07
N TYR A 226 6.93 -13.40 -17.28
CA TYR A 226 7.80 -12.26 -17.56
C TYR A 226 8.41 -11.75 -16.25
N LYS A 227 9.74 -11.60 -16.21
CA LYS A 227 10.45 -10.96 -15.09
C LYS A 227 11.23 -9.75 -15.63
N PRO A 228 11.18 -8.60 -14.94
CA PRO A 228 11.98 -7.44 -15.32
C PRO A 228 13.47 -7.76 -15.16
N VAL A 229 14.30 -7.32 -16.12
CA VAL A 229 15.75 -7.31 -15.95
C VAL A 229 16.10 -6.21 -14.97
N ILE A 230 16.94 -6.50 -13.98
CA ILE A 230 17.45 -5.48 -13.04
C ILE A 230 18.84 -5.11 -13.53
N LEU A 231 19.05 -3.83 -13.87
CA LEU A 231 20.32 -3.28 -14.32
C LEU A 231 20.74 -2.16 -13.36
N SER A 232 21.30 -2.55 -12.22
CA SER A 232 21.62 -1.65 -11.11
C SER A 232 22.92 -0.91 -11.39
N HIS A 233 22.91 0.42 -11.42
CA HIS A 233 24.12 1.23 -11.67
C HIS A 233 24.87 1.58 -10.38
N HIS A 234 26.16 1.90 -10.55
CA HIS A 234 27.09 2.29 -9.50
C HIS A 234 26.63 3.51 -8.69
N MET A 235 26.85 3.49 -7.37
CA MET A 235 26.56 4.60 -6.47
C MET A 235 27.79 5.51 -6.36
N LEU A 236 27.73 6.74 -6.87
CA LEU A 236 28.87 7.66 -6.76
C LEU A 236 29.18 8.02 -5.30
N TYR A 237 30.47 8.03 -4.96
CA TYR A 237 30.96 8.43 -3.64
C TYR A 237 30.64 9.90 -3.31
N GLY A 238 30.47 10.18 -2.01
CA GLY A 238 30.48 11.54 -1.51
C GLY A 238 31.89 12.12 -1.51
N LEU A 239 32.02 13.45 -1.65
CA LEU A 239 33.34 14.08 -1.73
C LEU A 239 34.16 14.00 -0.43
N LYS A 240 33.54 13.73 0.73
CA LYS A 240 34.24 13.65 2.02
C LYS A 240 34.59 12.20 2.37
N LYS A 241 35.64 12.03 3.18
CA LYS A 241 36.09 10.71 3.66
C LYS A 241 34.95 9.97 4.38
N GLY A 242 34.79 8.68 4.08
CA GLY A 242 33.80 7.81 4.72
C GLY A 242 32.37 7.93 4.19
N GLN A 243 32.12 8.75 3.17
CA GLN A 243 30.78 8.88 2.56
C GLN A 243 30.62 7.92 1.38
N GLU A 244 29.94 6.79 1.63
CA GLU A 244 29.67 5.79 0.58
C GLU A 244 28.64 6.23 -0.46
N LYS A 245 27.98 7.37 -0.26
CA LYS A 245 27.12 7.98 -1.28
C LYS A 245 27.06 9.48 -1.11
N MET A 246 26.79 10.18 -2.21
CA MET A 246 26.53 11.60 -2.20
C MET A 246 25.27 11.93 -1.37
N SER A 247 25.34 12.92 -0.48
CA SER A 247 24.21 13.33 0.37
C SER A 247 23.76 14.76 0.08
N LYS A 248 22.43 14.98 0.06
CA LYS A 248 21.85 16.33 -0.05
C LYS A 248 21.93 17.12 1.27
N SER A 249 22.15 16.45 2.41
CA SER A 249 22.22 17.10 3.72
C SER A 249 23.47 17.95 3.91
N ASP A 250 24.58 17.54 3.29
CA ASP A 250 25.85 18.25 3.32
C ASP A 250 26.14 18.84 1.93
N PRO A 251 25.94 20.15 1.72
CA PRO A 251 26.08 20.78 0.41
C PRO A 251 27.49 20.70 -0.19
N ASP A 252 28.51 20.44 0.64
CA ASP A 252 29.89 20.28 0.21
C ASP A 252 30.28 18.81 -0.01
N SER A 253 29.40 17.86 0.32
CA SER A 253 29.57 16.45 -0.03
C SER A 253 29.17 16.13 -1.48
N ALA A 254 28.49 17.07 -2.15
CA ALA A 254 27.87 16.88 -3.45
C ALA A 254 28.17 18.04 -4.41
N ILE A 255 28.42 17.72 -5.69
CA ILE A 255 28.33 18.71 -6.76
C ILE A 255 26.89 18.76 -7.27
N PHE A 256 26.32 19.95 -7.42
CA PHE A 256 25.00 20.16 -8.01
C PHE A 256 25.12 20.56 -9.49
N MET A 257 24.08 20.25 -10.26
CA MET A 257 24.07 20.41 -11.72
C MET A 257 24.25 21.86 -12.20
N GLU A 258 23.94 22.83 -11.34
CA GLU A 258 24.07 24.25 -11.62
C GLU A 258 25.03 24.97 -10.66
N ASP A 259 25.93 24.25 -9.99
CA ASP A 259 27.01 24.86 -9.22
C ASP A 259 27.92 25.72 -10.13
N THR A 260 28.39 26.84 -9.60
CA THR A 260 29.30 27.76 -10.30
C THR A 260 30.67 27.12 -10.54
N VAL A 261 31.48 27.71 -11.42
CA VAL A 261 32.86 27.24 -11.67
C VAL A 261 33.68 27.25 -10.37
N GLU A 262 33.48 28.30 -9.57
CA GLU A 262 34.13 28.51 -8.29
C GLU A 262 33.67 27.46 -7.25
N ASP A 263 32.37 27.12 -7.23
CA ASP A 263 31.84 26.08 -6.34
C ASP A 263 32.39 24.70 -6.68
N VAL A 264 32.42 24.34 -7.96
CA VAL A 264 32.99 23.04 -8.41
C VAL A 264 34.44 22.96 -8.00
N ARG A 265 35.25 24.00 -8.31
CA ARG A 265 36.65 24.08 -7.92
C ARG A 265 36.81 23.94 -6.41
N ARG A 266 36.11 24.76 -5.63
CA ARG A 266 36.17 24.75 -4.16
C ARG A 266 35.85 23.39 -3.55
N LYS A 267 34.85 22.67 -4.08
CA LYS A 267 34.43 21.36 -3.57
C LYS A 267 35.41 20.25 -3.96
N ILE A 268 35.86 20.20 -5.22
CA ILE A 268 36.80 19.18 -5.69
C ILE A 268 38.19 19.34 -5.07
N THR A 269 38.69 20.58 -4.92
CA THR A 269 39.97 20.84 -4.24
C THR A 269 39.98 20.26 -2.81
N LYS A 270 38.86 20.36 -2.09
CA LYS A 270 38.70 19.85 -0.71
C LYS A 270 38.34 18.36 -0.62
N ALA A 271 38.05 17.71 -1.73
CA ALA A 271 37.59 16.33 -1.71
C ALA A 271 38.67 15.34 -1.24
N TYR A 272 38.22 14.25 -0.65
CA TYR A 272 39.05 13.10 -0.28
C TYR A 272 39.67 12.47 -1.54
N CYS A 273 40.97 12.22 -1.54
CA CYS A 273 41.68 11.69 -2.72
C CYS A 273 42.92 10.90 -2.29
N PRO A 274 42.73 9.71 -1.67
CA PRO A 274 43.84 8.88 -1.19
C PRO A 274 44.65 8.30 -2.34
N THR A 275 45.96 8.14 -2.14
CA THR A 275 46.93 7.56 -3.10
C THR A 275 47.37 6.14 -2.75
N ALA A 276 46.95 5.62 -1.59
CA ALA A 276 47.24 4.26 -1.14
C ALA A 276 46.07 3.74 -0.29
N GLU A 277 45.94 2.42 -0.24
CA GLU A 277 45.01 1.74 0.65
C GLU A 277 45.38 2.02 2.12
N GLU A 278 44.39 2.14 3.01
CA GLU A 278 44.68 2.15 4.44
C GLU A 278 45.13 0.74 4.87
N GLY A 279 46.38 0.63 5.30
CA GLY A 279 46.94 -0.61 5.80
C GLY A 279 46.15 -1.15 6.99
N GLY A 280 45.76 -2.42 6.93
CA GLY A 280 45.22 -3.16 8.07
C GLY A 280 46.25 -3.23 9.20
N ALA A 281 46.15 -2.35 10.20
CA ALA A 281 46.87 -2.46 11.45
C ALA A 281 45.97 -2.01 12.61
N ALA A 282 45.58 -3.01 13.41
CA ALA A 282 44.96 -2.96 14.73
C ALA A 282 43.63 -2.19 14.84
N ALA A 283 42.59 -2.94 15.27
CA ALA A 283 41.47 -2.38 16.00
C ALA A 283 42.00 -1.69 17.29
N GLY A 284 42.41 -0.44 17.15
CA GLY A 284 42.62 0.51 18.24
C GLY A 284 41.33 1.28 18.43
N GLU A 285 40.81 1.26 19.65
CA GLU A 285 39.67 2.04 20.09
C GLU A 285 39.91 3.54 19.81
N GLU A 286 39.25 4.11 18.81
CA GLU A 286 39.13 5.57 18.69
C GLU A 286 37.65 5.99 18.49
N GLU A 287 37.18 6.66 19.54
CA GLU A 287 36.12 7.65 19.66
C GLU A 287 34.94 7.62 18.67
N LYS A 288 33.81 7.12 19.20
CA LYS A 288 32.46 7.53 18.79
C LYS A 288 32.31 9.05 18.98
N THR A 289 32.64 9.84 17.96
CA THR A 289 32.00 11.14 17.80
C THR A 289 30.58 10.92 17.28
N THR A 290 29.61 11.23 18.14
CA THR A 290 28.18 11.30 17.85
C THR A 290 27.92 12.30 16.72
N ALA A 291 27.79 11.82 15.50
CA ALA A 291 27.07 12.52 14.43
C ALA A 291 25.79 11.74 14.16
N GLU A 292 24.69 12.22 14.75
CA GLU A 292 23.34 11.78 14.44
C GLU A 292 23.01 12.18 13.00
N SER A 293 23.24 11.29 12.04
CA SER A 293 22.51 11.28 10.78
C SER A 293 22.26 9.83 10.42
N GLY A 294 20.97 9.47 10.36
CA GLY A 294 20.49 8.10 10.15
C GLY A 294 20.82 7.55 8.76
N ASP A 295 22.09 7.24 8.52
CA ASP A 295 22.50 6.47 7.35
C ASP A 295 22.26 4.98 7.61
N ALA A 296 21.48 4.37 6.71
CA ALA A 296 20.91 3.06 6.91
C ALA A 296 21.97 1.95 6.77
N GLY A 297 22.40 1.40 7.90
CA GLY A 297 22.68 -0.04 8.10
C GLY A 297 23.61 -0.78 7.14
N LYS A 298 24.92 -0.77 7.44
CA LYS A 298 25.93 -1.86 7.41
C LYS A 298 26.07 -2.84 6.23
N GLU A 299 25.23 -2.85 5.19
CA GLU A 299 25.52 -3.52 3.91
C GLU A 299 26.18 -2.50 2.97
N SER A 300 27.32 -2.86 2.36
CA SER A 300 28.07 -1.98 1.44
C SER A 300 27.16 -1.46 0.33
N MET A 301 27.14 -0.14 0.12
CA MET A 301 26.38 0.51 -0.97
C MET A 301 26.97 0.22 -2.37
N HIS A 302 28.10 -0.49 -2.40
CA HIS A 302 28.83 -0.94 -3.58
C HIS A 302 28.93 -2.47 -3.53
N LEU A 303 28.61 -3.12 -4.64
CA LEU A 303 28.74 -4.56 -4.86
C LEU A 303 30.17 -4.94 -5.28
N THR A 304 30.86 -4.06 -5.99
CA THR A 304 32.29 -4.18 -6.30
C THR A 304 33.12 -3.59 -5.17
N GLU A 305 34.10 -4.36 -4.69
CA GLU A 305 35.02 -3.90 -3.65
C GLU A 305 36.00 -2.88 -4.24
N ASP A 306 35.84 -1.61 -3.86
CA ASP A 306 36.85 -0.57 -4.06
C ASP A 306 37.57 -0.30 -2.74
N THR A 307 38.81 -0.75 -2.64
CA THR A 307 39.67 -0.61 -1.47
C THR A 307 40.17 0.81 -1.28
N LEU A 308 40.22 1.62 -2.35
CA LEU A 308 40.75 2.98 -2.30
C LEU A 308 39.68 4.00 -1.91
N LYS A 309 38.41 3.75 -2.26
CA LYS A 309 37.24 4.62 -1.99
C LYS A 309 37.54 6.08 -2.33
N ASN A 310 38.09 6.32 -3.52
CA ASN A 310 38.55 7.64 -3.97
C ASN A 310 37.49 8.31 -4.85
N PRO A 311 36.74 9.33 -4.35
CA PRO A 311 35.67 9.97 -5.11
C PRO A 311 36.16 10.72 -6.37
N ILE A 312 37.43 11.13 -6.42
CA ILE A 312 37.97 11.80 -7.62
C ILE A 312 38.14 10.81 -8.77
N LEU A 313 38.75 9.65 -8.50
CA LEU A 313 38.89 8.59 -9.50
C LEU A 313 37.54 8.00 -9.91
N ASP A 314 36.63 7.84 -8.95
CA ASP A 314 35.24 7.42 -9.20
C ASP A 314 34.54 8.36 -10.20
N TYR A 315 34.64 9.68 -10.02
CA TYR A 315 34.00 10.64 -10.93
C TYR A 315 34.67 10.64 -12.32
N VAL A 316 35.99 10.46 -12.38
CA VAL A 316 36.70 10.30 -13.66
C VAL A 316 36.18 9.06 -14.40
N GLN A 317 36.07 7.92 -13.71
CA GLN A 317 35.63 6.66 -14.29
C GLN A 317 34.17 6.72 -14.77
N HIS A 318 33.27 7.11 -13.88
CA HIS A 318 31.83 6.91 -14.08
C HIS A 318 31.13 8.10 -14.74
N ILE A 319 31.71 9.30 -14.70
CA ILE A 319 31.17 10.49 -15.38
C ILE A 319 32.00 10.85 -16.60
N VAL A 320 33.30 11.11 -16.43
CA VAL A 320 34.12 11.71 -17.50
C VAL A 320 34.46 10.71 -18.60
N MET A 321 34.94 9.52 -18.23
CA MET A 321 35.40 8.48 -19.16
C MET A 321 34.36 7.41 -19.46
N SER A 322 33.15 7.54 -18.89
CA SER A 322 32.05 6.59 -19.11
C SER A 322 31.42 6.68 -20.51
N PRO A 323 31.23 7.86 -21.13
CA PRO A 323 30.71 7.93 -22.50
C PRO A 323 31.63 7.23 -23.51
N PRO A 324 31.07 6.55 -24.54
CA PRO A 324 31.88 5.89 -25.56
C PRO A 324 32.84 6.87 -26.25
N GLY A 325 34.13 6.56 -26.25
CA GLY A 325 35.17 7.38 -26.88
C GLY A 325 35.58 8.63 -26.10
N ALA A 326 35.11 8.81 -24.86
CA ALA A 326 35.53 9.92 -24.02
C ALA A 326 36.99 9.78 -23.57
N THR A 327 37.66 10.92 -23.41
CA THR A 327 39.05 11.01 -22.97
C THR A 327 39.15 11.88 -21.71
N PHE A 328 40.18 11.64 -20.89
CA PHE A 328 40.50 12.48 -19.74
C PHE A 328 41.86 13.12 -19.92
N THR A 329 41.97 14.42 -19.71
CA THR A 329 43.23 15.16 -19.83
C THR A 329 43.60 15.76 -18.48
N CYS A 330 44.83 15.54 -18.04
CA CYS A 330 45.38 16.19 -16.85
C CYS A 330 46.90 16.38 -16.98
N ALA A 331 47.47 17.29 -16.19
CA ALA A 331 48.92 17.45 -16.13
C ALA A 331 49.58 16.24 -15.46
N THR A 332 50.74 15.81 -15.96
CA THR A 332 51.52 14.71 -15.37
C THR A 332 52.95 15.15 -15.10
N SER A 333 53.65 14.46 -14.21
CA SER A 333 55.06 14.73 -13.91
C SER A 333 55.99 14.42 -15.10
N THR A 334 55.50 13.70 -16.11
CA THR A 334 56.25 13.24 -17.28
C THR A 334 55.91 13.98 -18.57
N SER A 335 54.79 14.72 -18.64
CA SER A 335 54.41 15.47 -19.85
C SER A 335 55.05 16.86 -19.88
N ALA A 336 55.86 17.12 -20.90
CA ALA A 336 56.39 18.47 -21.21
C ALA A 336 55.42 19.33 -22.03
N ALA A 337 54.24 18.80 -22.38
CA ALA A 337 53.24 19.48 -23.17
C ALA A 337 52.49 20.53 -22.32
N PRO A 338 52.24 21.76 -22.84
CA PRO A 338 51.48 22.78 -22.12
C PRO A 338 50.04 22.35 -21.78
N GLU A 339 49.50 21.38 -22.52
CA GLU A 339 48.09 20.96 -22.49
C GLU A 339 47.85 19.68 -21.64
N GLY A 340 48.90 19.08 -21.06
CA GLY A 340 48.82 17.85 -20.25
C GLY A 340 48.92 16.54 -21.06
N HIS A 341 48.63 15.42 -20.39
CA HIS A 341 48.53 14.08 -21.00
C HIS A 341 47.06 13.67 -21.13
N THR A 342 46.69 13.11 -22.29
CA THR A 342 45.32 12.66 -22.57
C THR A 342 45.25 11.13 -22.53
N TYR A 343 44.37 10.63 -21.68
CA TYR A 343 44.07 9.21 -21.48
C TYR A 343 42.79 8.81 -22.22
N ASP A 344 42.82 7.67 -22.92
CA ASP A 344 41.67 7.05 -23.59
C ASP A 344 41.04 5.89 -22.79
N LYS A 345 41.69 5.48 -21.69
CA LYS A 345 41.27 4.41 -20.79
C LYS A 345 41.43 4.80 -19.33
N TYR A 346 40.43 4.48 -18.51
CA TYR A 346 40.46 4.79 -17.08
C TYR A 346 41.57 4.03 -16.33
N GLU A 347 41.84 2.79 -16.73
CA GLU A 347 42.88 1.96 -16.09
C GLU A 347 44.25 2.66 -16.15
N ALA A 348 44.57 3.32 -17.27
CA ALA A 348 45.81 4.07 -17.42
C ALA A 348 45.88 5.31 -16.50
N VAL A 349 44.75 6.02 -16.30
CA VAL A 349 44.67 7.12 -15.33
C VAL A 349 44.93 6.62 -13.92
N LYS A 350 44.28 5.51 -13.54
CA LYS A 350 44.42 4.91 -12.21
C LYS A 350 45.85 4.42 -11.97
N GLU A 351 46.44 3.74 -12.94
CA GLU A 351 47.83 3.26 -12.87
C GLU A 351 48.83 4.42 -12.70
N ASP A 352 48.72 5.47 -13.51
CA ASP A 352 49.61 6.64 -13.41
C ASP A 352 49.41 7.42 -12.10
N PHE A 353 48.18 7.49 -11.59
CA PHE A 353 47.91 8.09 -10.28
C PHE A 353 48.53 7.28 -9.14
N LEU A 354 48.37 5.95 -9.14
CA LEU A 354 48.94 5.07 -8.11
C LEU A 354 50.47 4.97 -8.21
N ALA A 355 51.04 5.12 -9.41
CA ALA A 355 52.47 5.20 -9.61
C ALA A 355 53.09 6.55 -9.18
N GLY A 356 52.25 7.56 -8.87
CA GLY A 356 52.70 8.92 -8.54
C GLY A 356 53.09 9.76 -9.75
N ASN A 357 52.76 9.32 -10.97
CA ASN A 357 52.94 10.09 -12.21
C ASN A 357 51.92 11.24 -12.31
N ILE A 358 50.75 11.07 -11.70
CA ILE A 358 49.73 12.11 -11.49
C ILE A 358 49.64 12.41 -9.99
N THR A 359 49.80 13.67 -9.59
CA THR A 359 49.57 14.09 -8.20
C THR A 359 48.07 14.29 -7.92
N PRO A 360 47.60 14.20 -6.66
CA PRO A 360 46.21 14.49 -6.30
C PRO A 360 45.69 15.84 -6.80
N ASP A 361 46.51 16.88 -6.75
CA ASP A 361 46.12 18.21 -7.22
C ASP A 361 45.98 18.25 -8.75
N GLN A 362 46.87 17.60 -9.49
CA GLN A 362 46.77 17.51 -10.96
C GLN A 362 45.53 16.72 -11.40
N LEU A 363 45.23 15.60 -10.73
CA LEU A 363 44.03 14.81 -10.99
C LEU A 363 42.77 15.63 -10.72
N LYS A 364 42.73 16.36 -9.60
CA LYS A 364 41.63 17.26 -9.23
C LYS A 364 41.45 18.38 -10.24
N GLU A 365 42.52 19.03 -10.70
CA GLU A 365 42.43 20.08 -11.71
C GLU A 365 41.86 19.56 -13.03
N GLY A 366 42.33 18.42 -13.54
CA GLY A 366 41.76 17.80 -14.75
C GLY A 366 40.28 17.46 -14.60
N LEU A 367 39.86 16.99 -13.40
CA LEU A 367 38.45 16.74 -13.12
C LEU A 367 37.63 18.03 -13.03
N ILE A 368 38.16 19.11 -12.44
CA ILE A 368 37.50 20.42 -12.37
C ILE A 368 37.22 20.94 -13.79
N GLU A 369 38.18 20.89 -14.69
CA GLU A 369 38.01 21.31 -16.09
C GLU A 369 36.96 20.47 -16.81
N SER A 370 37.03 19.16 -16.66
CA SER A 370 36.09 18.22 -17.26
C SER A 370 34.65 18.45 -16.76
N LEU A 371 34.45 18.54 -15.45
CA LEU A 371 33.12 18.77 -14.87
C LEU A 371 32.56 20.13 -15.26
N ASN A 372 33.37 21.19 -15.27
CA ASN A 372 32.91 22.50 -15.68
C ASN A 372 32.44 22.53 -17.14
N THR A 373 33.13 21.81 -18.02
CA THR A 373 32.72 21.65 -19.42
C THR A 373 31.38 20.91 -19.52
N LEU A 374 31.23 19.80 -18.79
CA LEU A 374 30.00 19.01 -18.79
C LEU A 374 28.79 19.73 -18.17
N LEU A 375 29.01 20.61 -17.18
CA LEU A 375 27.96 21.38 -16.53
C LEU A 375 27.60 22.67 -17.28
N GLN A 376 28.44 23.13 -18.21
CA GLN A 376 28.22 24.39 -18.91
C GLN A 376 26.88 24.47 -19.65
N PRO A 377 26.43 23.44 -20.40
CA PRO A 377 25.13 23.48 -21.07
C PRO A 377 23.95 23.69 -20.11
N VAL A 378 24.02 23.10 -18.91
CA VAL A 378 22.99 23.28 -17.87
C VAL A 378 23.04 24.70 -17.33
N ARG A 379 24.22 25.25 -17.03
CA ARG A 379 24.36 26.64 -16.58
C ARG A 379 23.82 27.63 -17.60
N ASP A 380 24.12 27.41 -18.88
CA ASP A 380 23.66 28.26 -19.97
C ASP A 380 22.13 28.18 -20.09
N HIS A 381 21.53 27.00 -19.99
CA HIS A 381 20.07 26.82 -19.99
C HIS A 381 19.38 27.63 -18.89
N PHE A 382 19.84 27.49 -17.64
CA PHE A 382 19.28 28.20 -16.49
C PHE A 382 19.64 29.69 -16.43
N THR A 383 20.52 30.17 -17.32
CA THR A 383 20.83 31.59 -17.48
C THR A 383 19.97 32.23 -18.57
N ASN A 384 19.74 31.50 -19.67
CA ASN A 384 19.13 32.03 -20.89
C ASN A 384 17.62 31.78 -20.98
N ASP A 385 17.10 30.74 -20.31
CA ASP A 385 15.67 30.45 -20.23
C ASP A 385 15.07 31.02 -18.93
N GLU A 386 14.21 32.03 -19.05
CA GLU A 386 13.59 32.71 -17.90
C GLU A 386 12.68 31.77 -17.08
N THR A 387 12.07 30.74 -17.69
CA THR A 387 11.24 29.77 -16.96
C THR A 387 12.11 28.87 -16.10
N ALA A 388 13.17 28.30 -16.69
CA ALA A 388 14.12 27.46 -15.98
C ALA A 388 14.80 28.24 -14.84
N LYS A 389 15.24 29.46 -15.12
CA LYS A 389 15.81 30.39 -14.13
C LYS A 389 14.87 30.63 -12.95
N GLY A 390 13.60 30.96 -13.22
CA GLY A 390 12.60 31.19 -12.18
C GLY A 390 12.29 29.94 -11.34
N LEU A 391 12.34 28.74 -11.94
CA LEU A 391 12.22 27.48 -11.19
C LEU A 391 13.41 27.27 -10.25
N LEU A 392 14.63 27.52 -10.73
CA LEU A 392 15.85 27.39 -9.92
C LEU A 392 15.87 28.37 -8.73
N GLU A 393 15.43 29.60 -8.94
CA GLU A 393 15.31 30.60 -7.87
C GLU A 393 14.38 30.12 -6.76
N GLN A 394 13.20 29.61 -7.12
CA GLN A 394 12.24 29.02 -6.16
C GLN A 394 12.83 27.81 -5.43
N VAL A 395 13.49 26.87 -6.13
CA VAL A 395 14.11 25.69 -5.51
C VAL A 395 15.22 26.10 -4.52
N ARG A 396 15.97 27.16 -4.81
CA ARG A 396 16.99 27.72 -3.89
C ARG A 396 16.35 28.43 -2.69
N GLU A 397 15.15 28.96 -2.83
CA GLU A 397 14.39 29.60 -1.75
C GLU A 397 13.81 28.56 -0.78
N PHE A 398 13.28 27.44 -1.27
CA PHE A 398 12.73 26.37 -0.41
C PHE A 398 13.74 25.79 0.59
N LYS A 399 15.04 25.89 0.31
CA LYS A 399 16.11 25.49 1.24
C LYS A 399 16.33 26.52 2.37
N ARG A 400 16.02 27.79 2.11
CA ARG A 400 16.18 28.91 3.05
C ARG A 400 14.98 29.06 3.97
N GLU A 401 13.81 28.65 3.51
CA GLU A 401 12.63 28.50 4.35
C GLU A 401 12.88 27.36 5.36
N ALA A 402 12.90 27.69 6.65
CA ALA A 402 12.68 26.67 7.67
C ALA A 402 11.33 26.00 7.38
N ALA A 403 11.18 24.71 7.70
CA ALA A 403 9.90 24.02 7.63
C ALA A 403 8.83 24.95 8.24
N PRO A 404 7.73 25.27 7.53
CA PRO A 404 6.79 26.25 8.00
C PRO A 404 6.30 25.83 9.38
N VAL A 405 6.58 26.66 10.39
CA VAL A 405 5.77 26.66 11.60
C VAL A 405 4.41 27.08 11.09
N ALA A 406 3.42 26.17 11.13
CA ALA A 406 2.07 26.47 10.70
C ALA A 406 1.62 27.77 11.39
N SER A 407 1.61 28.88 10.66
CA SER A 407 1.09 30.15 11.14
C SER A 407 -0.40 29.93 11.33
N GLY A 408 -0.85 29.95 12.59
CA GLY A 408 -2.10 29.37 13.06
C GLY A 408 -3.42 30.02 12.59
N ASP A 409 -3.44 30.75 11.47
CA ASP A 409 -4.64 31.42 10.97
C ASP A 409 -5.19 30.83 9.65
N GLU A 410 -4.37 30.19 8.81
CA GLU A 410 -4.85 29.57 7.56
C GLU A 410 -5.15 28.08 7.73
N ALA A 411 -6.36 27.68 7.30
CA ALA A 411 -6.81 26.30 7.34
C ALA A 411 -5.89 25.39 6.52
N PRO A 412 -5.40 24.27 7.07
CA PRO A 412 -4.60 23.35 6.30
C PRO A 412 -5.41 22.78 5.13
N LYS A 413 -4.78 22.71 3.95
CA LYS A 413 -5.41 22.12 2.77
C LYS A 413 -5.59 20.61 2.99
N VAL A 414 -6.83 20.14 2.94
CA VAL A 414 -7.17 18.72 3.08
C VAL A 414 -7.45 18.14 1.69
N PHE A 415 -6.68 17.11 1.32
CA PHE A 415 -6.93 16.31 0.13
C PHE A 415 -7.72 15.07 0.54
N ARG A 416 -8.98 14.98 0.11
CA ARG A 416 -9.87 13.84 0.35
C ARG A 416 -10.88 13.67 -0.78
N LEU A 417 -11.32 12.44 -1.01
CA LEU A 417 -12.56 12.18 -1.72
C LEU A 417 -13.73 12.84 -0.97
N ASP A 418 -14.71 13.39 -1.68
CA ASP A 418 -15.92 13.96 -1.08
C ASP A 418 -17.16 13.39 -1.76
N LEU A 419 -17.67 12.29 -1.20
CA LEU A 419 -18.83 11.59 -1.75
C LEU A 419 -20.15 12.38 -1.61
N VAL A 420 -20.21 13.35 -0.69
CA VAL A 420 -21.35 14.25 -0.58
C VAL A 420 -21.36 15.19 -1.78
N LYS A 421 -20.20 15.78 -2.10
CA LYS A 421 -20.05 16.66 -3.27
C LYS A 421 -20.25 15.92 -4.60
N GLU A 422 -19.83 14.66 -4.68
CA GLU A 422 -20.07 13.79 -5.84
C GLU A 422 -21.54 13.31 -5.95
N GLY A 423 -22.40 13.64 -4.97
CA GLY A 423 -23.81 13.25 -4.96
C GLY A 423 -24.04 11.75 -4.74
N VAL A 424 -23.05 11.04 -4.19
CA VAL A 424 -23.11 9.60 -3.93
C VAL A 424 -23.74 9.31 -2.57
N VAL A 425 -23.44 10.12 -1.56
CA VAL A 425 -24.00 9.99 -0.20
C VAL A 425 -24.64 11.30 0.26
N GLN A 426 -25.55 11.21 1.22
CA GLN A 426 -26.11 12.39 1.88
C GLN A 426 -25.20 12.84 3.05
N PRO A 427 -25.14 14.14 3.37
CA PRO A 427 -24.40 14.63 4.53
C PRO A 427 -25.01 14.09 5.84
N ASN A 428 -24.24 14.16 6.93
CA ASN A 428 -24.66 13.71 8.26
C ASN A 428 -25.18 12.26 8.26
N SER A 429 -24.50 11.39 7.53
CA SER A 429 -24.91 10.00 7.37
C SER A 429 -24.37 9.12 8.51
N HIS A 430 -25.05 8.00 8.74
CA HIS A 430 -24.55 6.89 9.55
C HIS A 430 -23.89 5.85 8.65
N LEU A 431 -22.62 5.57 8.87
CA LEU A 431 -21.82 4.64 8.08
C LEU A 431 -21.73 3.26 8.75
N VAL A 432 -22.09 2.23 7.96
CA VAL A 432 -21.84 0.83 8.28
C VAL A 432 -20.99 0.21 7.18
N MET A 433 -19.95 -0.50 7.57
CA MET A 433 -19.06 -1.22 6.66
C MET A 433 -19.39 -2.72 6.64
N THR A 434 -19.39 -3.35 5.47
CA THR A 434 -19.56 -4.81 5.39
C THR A 434 -18.35 -5.54 5.98
N PRO A 435 -18.55 -6.73 6.58
CA PRO A 435 -17.44 -7.61 6.94
C PRO A 435 -16.68 -8.06 5.70
N LEU A 436 -15.46 -8.57 5.90
CA LEU A 436 -14.67 -9.12 4.80
C LEU A 436 -15.36 -10.36 4.20
N PRO A 437 -15.45 -10.47 2.86
CA PRO A 437 -16.05 -11.62 2.19
C PRO A 437 -15.48 -12.97 2.60
N SER A 438 -16.37 -13.94 2.84
CA SER A 438 -16.03 -15.32 3.15
C SER A 438 -16.78 -16.29 2.22
N SER A 439 -16.40 -17.57 2.20
CA SER A 439 -17.08 -18.55 1.35
C SER A 439 -18.46 -18.93 1.87
N THR A 440 -18.62 -18.83 3.20
CA THR A 440 -19.83 -19.10 3.97
C THR A 440 -20.38 -17.80 4.57
N PRO A 441 -21.09 -16.95 3.79
CA PRO A 441 -21.77 -15.78 4.37
C PRO A 441 -22.75 -16.23 5.46
N THR A 442 -22.74 -15.57 6.62
CA THR A 442 -23.45 -16.01 7.82
C THR A 442 -24.71 -15.18 8.07
N MET A 443 -25.69 -15.78 8.75
CA MET A 443 -26.88 -15.05 9.22
C MET A 443 -26.52 -14.03 10.30
N GLN A 444 -25.51 -14.34 11.14
CA GLN A 444 -24.97 -13.42 12.14
C GLN A 444 -24.53 -12.10 11.49
N SER A 445 -23.69 -12.15 10.46
CA SER A 445 -23.23 -10.94 9.78
C SER A 445 -24.37 -10.11 9.17
N ALA A 446 -25.41 -10.76 8.66
CA ALA A 446 -26.58 -10.03 8.14
C ALA A 446 -27.37 -9.34 9.27
N ALA A 447 -27.57 -10.03 10.40
CA ALA A 447 -28.23 -9.46 11.58
C ALA A 447 -27.43 -8.31 12.21
N ASP A 448 -26.10 -8.44 12.27
CA ASP A 448 -25.21 -7.39 12.77
C ASP A 448 -25.30 -6.13 11.93
N ILE A 449 -25.28 -6.26 10.60
CA ILE A 449 -25.42 -5.11 9.69
C ILE A 449 -26.77 -4.42 9.89
N LEU A 450 -27.87 -5.17 9.96
CA LEU A 450 -29.20 -4.58 10.19
C LEU A 450 -29.28 -3.88 11.54
N THR A 451 -28.70 -4.48 12.59
CA THR A 451 -28.66 -3.89 13.94
C THR A 451 -27.86 -2.59 13.93
N LYS A 452 -26.65 -2.60 13.35
CA LYS A 452 -25.79 -1.41 13.21
C LYS A 452 -26.50 -0.30 12.45
N LEU A 453 -27.14 -0.62 11.32
CA LEU A 453 -27.90 0.36 10.53
C LEU A 453 -29.08 0.96 11.31
N LYS A 454 -29.71 0.20 12.22
CA LYS A 454 -30.85 0.66 13.04
C LYS A 454 -30.44 1.38 14.32
N ALA A 455 -29.15 1.35 14.68
CA ALA A 455 -28.64 2.06 15.86
C ALA A 455 -28.68 3.59 15.67
N ALA A 456 -28.70 4.06 14.43
CA ALA A 456 -28.90 5.47 14.11
C ALA A 456 -30.39 5.85 14.08
N ASP A 457 -30.67 7.12 14.38
CA ASP A 457 -32.03 7.67 14.36
C ASP A 457 -32.74 7.43 13.02
N ALA A 458 -34.07 7.37 13.06
CA ALA A 458 -34.90 7.00 11.91
C ALA A 458 -34.62 7.91 10.69
N ASP A 459 -34.48 9.21 10.92
CA ASP A 459 -34.30 10.23 9.89
C ASP A 459 -32.85 10.39 9.42
N THR A 460 -31.86 9.80 10.13
CA THR A 460 -30.45 9.84 9.73
C THR A 460 -30.25 9.04 8.43
N PRO A 461 -29.67 9.64 7.37
CA PRO A 461 -29.31 8.91 6.16
C PRO A 461 -28.33 7.78 6.45
N LYS A 462 -28.56 6.59 5.88
CA LYS A 462 -27.77 5.39 6.19
C LYS A 462 -26.96 4.98 4.97
N VAL A 463 -25.67 4.70 5.18
CA VAL A 463 -24.72 4.28 4.14
C VAL A 463 -24.19 2.89 4.49
N LEU A 464 -24.30 1.95 3.55
CA LEU A 464 -23.65 0.64 3.63
C LEU A 464 -22.51 0.58 2.61
N LEU A 465 -21.27 0.58 3.09
CA LEU A 465 -20.06 0.51 2.27
C LEU A 465 -19.64 -0.95 2.05
N LEU A 466 -19.65 -1.40 0.80
CA LEU A 466 -19.19 -2.70 0.35
C LEU A 466 -17.68 -2.66 0.08
N ARG A 467 -16.89 -3.33 0.93
CA ARG A 467 -15.43 -3.21 0.99
C ARG A 467 -14.69 -4.11 0.01
N ASP A 468 -14.96 -4.01 -1.28
CA ASP A 468 -14.43 -4.94 -2.31
C ASP A 468 -12.92 -4.81 -2.55
N TRP A 469 -12.35 -3.60 -2.56
CA TRP A 469 -10.90 -3.42 -2.66
C TRP A 469 -10.18 -3.73 -1.34
N THR A 470 -10.80 -3.46 -0.20
CA THR A 470 -10.25 -3.89 1.09
C THR A 470 -10.25 -5.42 1.21
N ALA A 471 -11.28 -6.08 0.68
CA ALA A 471 -11.32 -7.54 0.56
C ALA A 471 -10.18 -8.08 -0.33
N LEU A 472 -9.90 -7.41 -1.46
CA LEU A 472 -8.80 -7.75 -2.36
C LEU A 472 -7.45 -7.72 -1.63
N VAL A 473 -7.15 -6.60 -0.94
CA VAL A 473 -5.85 -6.41 -0.28
C VAL A 473 -5.67 -7.31 0.95
N ASN A 474 -6.76 -7.67 1.63
CA ASN A 474 -6.75 -8.62 2.75
C ASN A 474 -6.77 -10.09 2.30
N ASN A 475 -6.64 -10.35 0.99
CA ASN A 475 -6.69 -11.69 0.40
C ASN A 475 -7.98 -12.48 0.72
N ALA A 476 -9.10 -11.78 0.95
CA ALA A 476 -10.39 -12.41 1.19
C ALA A 476 -10.80 -13.20 -0.07
N LEU A 477 -11.23 -14.46 0.12
CA LEU A 477 -11.57 -15.37 -0.99
C LEU A 477 -10.44 -15.53 -2.04
N ASP A 478 -9.18 -15.50 -1.61
CA ASP A 478 -7.99 -15.52 -2.49
C ASP A 478 -7.98 -14.40 -3.54
N ALA A 479 -8.60 -13.26 -3.19
CA ALA A 479 -8.74 -12.10 -4.06
C ALA A 479 -9.42 -12.41 -5.40
N ASP A 480 -10.33 -13.40 -5.43
CA ASP A 480 -11.03 -13.77 -6.66
C ASP A 480 -12.07 -12.69 -7.06
N VAL A 481 -11.82 -12.08 -8.22
CA VAL A 481 -12.62 -10.99 -8.81
C VAL A 481 -14.08 -11.35 -9.10
N LYS A 482 -14.46 -12.63 -9.02
CA LYS A 482 -15.86 -13.09 -9.16
C LYS A 482 -16.48 -13.45 -7.82
N LEU A 483 -15.70 -13.96 -6.88
CA LEU A 483 -16.23 -14.42 -5.58
C LEU A 483 -16.52 -13.25 -4.63
N ILE A 484 -15.71 -12.19 -4.64
CA ILE A 484 -15.97 -10.99 -3.82
C ILE A 484 -17.31 -10.33 -4.21
N PRO A 485 -17.57 -10.01 -5.50
CA PRO A 485 -18.89 -9.50 -5.90
C PRO A 485 -20.04 -10.48 -5.64
N ALA A 486 -19.79 -11.79 -5.79
CA ALA A 486 -20.78 -12.82 -5.50
C ALA A 486 -21.22 -12.81 -4.02
N TYR A 487 -20.28 -12.65 -3.10
CA TYR A 487 -20.57 -12.51 -1.67
C TYR A 487 -21.45 -11.28 -1.39
N HIS A 488 -21.07 -10.11 -1.90
CA HIS A 488 -21.84 -8.88 -1.70
C HIS A 488 -23.25 -8.97 -2.30
N ALA A 489 -23.42 -9.60 -3.46
CA ALA A 489 -24.73 -9.81 -4.06
C ALA A 489 -25.64 -10.67 -3.16
N ILE A 490 -25.12 -11.80 -2.64
CA ILE A 490 -25.87 -12.66 -1.71
C ILE A 490 -26.22 -11.91 -0.42
N LEU A 491 -25.26 -11.17 0.14
CA LEU A 491 -25.46 -10.40 1.35
C LEU A 491 -26.56 -9.36 1.16
N LEU A 492 -26.51 -8.56 0.09
CA LEU A 492 -27.51 -7.53 -0.19
C LEU A 492 -28.91 -8.09 -0.44
N SER A 493 -29.04 -9.16 -1.23
CA SER A 493 -30.36 -9.80 -1.45
C SER A 493 -30.93 -10.32 -0.14
N THR A 494 -30.07 -10.85 0.74
CA THR A 494 -30.47 -11.35 2.06
C THR A 494 -30.88 -10.21 2.98
N LEU A 495 -30.07 -9.15 3.11
CA LEU A 495 -30.35 -8.00 3.98
C LEU A 495 -31.73 -7.40 3.67
N ARG A 496 -32.04 -7.19 2.39
CA ARG A 496 -33.34 -6.67 1.95
C ARG A 496 -34.49 -7.60 2.34
N ALA A 497 -34.35 -8.90 2.10
CA ALA A 497 -35.40 -9.88 2.41
C ALA A 497 -35.58 -10.09 3.93
N LEU A 498 -34.48 -10.09 4.67
CA LEU A 498 -34.44 -10.28 6.11
C LEU A 498 -35.06 -9.08 6.84
N ASP A 499 -34.73 -7.86 6.43
CA ASP A 499 -35.30 -6.64 7.02
C ASP A 499 -36.82 -6.58 6.81
N ILE A 500 -37.32 -6.92 5.62
CA ILE A 500 -38.77 -7.05 5.35
C ILE A 500 -39.39 -8.15 6.21
N HIS A 501 -38.71 -9.29 6.39
CA HIS A 501 -39.21 -10.38 7.23
C HIS A 501 -39.39 -9.92 8.68
N LEU A 502 -38.39 -9.23 9.23
CA LEU A 502 -38.36 -8.81 10.63
C LEU A 502 -39.28 -7.61 10.91
N HIS A 503 -39.45 -6.69 9.95
CA HIS A 503 -40.08 -5.39 10.21
C HIS A 503 -41.25 -5.05 9.28
N GLY A 504 -41.62 -5.94 8.36
CA GLY A 504 -42.62 -5.68 7.34
C GLY A 504 -42.11 -4.73 6.24
N GLU A 505 -42.91 -4.53 5.19
CA GLU A 505 -42.51 -3.70 4.04
C GLU A 505 -42.36 -2.21 4.41
N ASP A 506 -43.23 -1.72 5.29
CA ASP A 506 -43.23 -0.32 5.72
C ASP A 506 -42.07 -0.02 6.69
N GLY A 507 -41.77 -0.96 7.60
CA GLY A 507 -40.72 -0.83 8.61
C GLY A 507 -39.31 -1.23 8.13
N ALA A 508 -39.17 -1.80 6.93
CA ALA A 508 -37.86 -2.14 6.36
C ALA A 508 -37.08 -0.88 5.98
N ILE A 509 -35.89 -0.71 6.56
CA ILE A 509 -34.99 0.43 6.32
C ILE A 509 -34.11 0.24 5.09
N MET A 510 -33.83 -1.00 4.66
CA MET A 510 -32.94 -1.30 3.55
C MET A 510 -33.39 -0.71 2.20
N LYS A 511 -34.65 -0.29 2.08
CA LYS A 511 -35.17 0.46 0.92
C LYS A 511 -34.61 1.88 0.81
N ASN A 512 -34.15 2.45 1.93
CA ASN A 512 -33.63 3.82 2.06
C ASN A 512 -32.11 3.86 2.34
N VAL A 513 -31.45 2.70 2.46
CA VAL A 513 -29.99 2.64 2.68
C VAL A 513 -29.27 2.88 1.36
N THR A 514 -28.32 3.82 1.37
CA THR A 514 -27.43 4.09 0.25
C THR A 514 -26.35 3.01 0.21
N ILE A 515 -26.28 2.26 -0.89
CA ILE A 515 -25.28 1.21 -1.08
C ILE A 515 -24.10 1.78 -1.87
N VAL A 516 -22.90 1.74 -1.29
CA VAL A 516 -21.68 2.27 -1.92
C VAL A 516 -20.71 1.12 -2.14
N LEU A 517 -20.29 0.89 -3.38
CA LEU A 517 -19.19 -0.02 -3.69
C LEU A 517 -17.87 0.74 -3.56
N GLN A 518 -16.96 0.26 -2.70
CA GLN A 518 -15.71 0.96 -2.37
C GLN A 518 -14.89 1.29 -3.62
N SER A 519 -14.70 0.33 -4.53
CA SER A 519 -13.96 0.56 -5.77
C SER A 519 -14.54 1.66 -6.65
N GLU A 520 -15.87 1.68 -6.83
CA GLU A 520 -16.56 2.70 -7.62
C GLU A 520 -16.46 4.08 -6.96
N ALA A 521 -16.54 4.15 -5.63
CA ALA A 521 -16.36 5.38 -4.86
C ALA A 521 -14.94 5.94 -5.00
N ILE A 522 -13.92 5.10 -4.82
CA ILE A 522 -12.51 5.49 -4.97
C ILE A 522 -12.25 6.07 -6.37
N LEU A 523 -12.80 5.44 -7.41
CA LEU A 523 -12.59 5.86 -8.80
C LEU A 523 -13.31 7.15 -9.21
N LYS A 524 -14.15 7.74 -8.34
CA LYS A 524 -14.73 9.08 -8.56
C LYS A 524 -13.68 10.19 -8.45
N ASP A 525 -12.79 10.07 -7.48
CA ASP A 525 -11.68 10.99 -7.26
C ASP A 525 -10.48 10.23 -6.69
N PRO A 526 -9.81 9.41 -7.52
CA PRO A 526 -8.75 8.52 -7.05
C PRO A 526 -7.55 9.30 -6.51
N SER A 527 -7.23 10.47 -7.08
CA SER A 527 -6.13 11.30 -6.60
C SER A 527 -6.36 11.72 -5.16
N ASN A 528 -7.48 12.38 -4.85
CA ASN A 528 -7.70 12.86 -3.49
C ASN A 528 -7.95 11.72 -2.49
N TYR A 529 -8.55 10.61 -2.92
CA TYR A 529 -8.65 9.42 -2.07
C TYR A 529 -7.26 8.91 -1.67
N TRP A 530 -6.37 8.62 -2.62
CA TRP A 530 -5.08 8.01 -2.29
C TRP A 530 -4.10 8.98 -1.63
N ILE A 531 -4.19 10.29 -1.90
CA ILE A 531 -3.45 11.29 -1.12
C ILE A 531 -3.91 11.28 0.35
N SER A 532 -5.21 11.09 0.63
CA SER A 532 -5.70 10.97 2.01
C SER A 532 -5.13 9.73 2.72
N VAL A 533 -5.06 8.59 2.01
CA VAL A 533 -4.45 7.35 2.51
C VAL A 533 -2.94 7.53 2.76
N ILE A 534 -2.23 8.21 1.86
CA ILE A 534 -0.81 8.56 2.03
C ILE A 534 -0.63 9.44 3.27
N ASN A 535 -1.46 10.47 3.46
CA ASN A 535 -1.36 11.38 4.60
C ASN A 535 -1.69 10.68 5.93
N ALA A 536 -2.66 9.76 5.95
CA ALA A 536 -2.88 8.87 7.09
C ALA A 536 -1.63 8.03 7.37
N GLY A 537 -1.03 7.43 6.34
CA GLY A 537 0.19 6.65 6.49
C GLY A 537 1.40 7.45 6.99
N ARG A 538 1.52 8.72 6.61
CA ARG A 538 2.57 9.63 7.10
C ARG A 538 2.36 10.03 8.55
N HIS A 539 1.10 10.07 9.01
CA HIS A 539 0.78 10.42 10.37
C HIS A 539 1.12 9.31 11.37
N PHE A 540 0.73 8.07 11.06
CA PHE A 540 0.85 6.95 11.98
C PHE A 540 2.17 6.20 11.86
N GLN A 541 2.72 5.81 13.00
CA GLN A 541 3.76 4.78 13.04
C GLN A 541 3.19 3.44 12.61
N LEU A 542 4.02 2.62 11.95
CA LEU A 542 3.61 1.31 11.44
C LEU A 542 3.06 0.43 12.56
N ASP A 543 3.72 0.41 13.73
CA ASP A 543 3.31 -0.42 14.87
C ASP A 543 1.92 -0.03 15.39
N THR A 544 1.56 1.27 15.37
CA THR A 544 0.22 1.75 15.71
C THR A 544 -0.83 1.19 14.76
N VAL A 545 -0.56 1.21 13.45
CA VAL A 545 -1.49 0.67 12.44
C VAL A 545 -1.54 -0.86 12.49
N MET A 546 -0.45 -1.52 12.87
CA MET A 546 -0.39 -2.97 13.04
C MET A 546 -1.19 -3.45 14.26
N GLY A 547 -1.20 -2.71 15.38
CA GLY A 547 -1.84 -3.14 16.61
C GLY A 547 -1.37 -4.54 17.02
N GLY A 548 -2.29 -5.50 17.14
CA GLY A 548 -1.98 -6.91 17.46
C GLY A 548 -1.33 -7.75 16.35
N MET A 549 -1.10 -7.19 15.15
CA MET A 549 -0.47 -7.93 14.04
C MET A 549 0.97 -8.31 14.33
N LYS A 550 1.41 -9.45 13.79
CA LYS A 550 2.82 -9.88 13.78
C LYS A 550 3.47 -9.47 12.47
N ASP A 551 4.79 -9.28 12.47
CA ASP A 551 5.55 -8.99 11.26
C ASP A 551 5.41 -10.07 10.15
N ALA A 552 5.10 -11.31 10.54
CA ALA A 552 4.83 -12.43 9.62
C ALA A 552 3.47 -12.33 8.91
N ASP A 553 2.56 -11.48 9.40
CA ASP A 553 1.24 -11.29 8.80
C ASP A 553 1.34 -10.54 7.47
N CYS A 554 0.30 -10.72 6.65
CA CYS A 554 0.17 -10.04 5.37
C CYS A 554 0.13 -8.52 5.55
N VAL A 555 0.98 -7.80 4.80
CA VAL A 555 1.04 -6.34 4.83
C VAL A 555 -0.26 -5.69 4.33
N GLY A 556 -1.05 -6.42 3.55
CA GLY A 556 -2.33 -5.94 3.05
C GLY A 556 -3.34 -5.53 4.13
N LYS A 557 -3.23 -6.08 5.35
CA LYS A 557 -4.04 -5.63 6.50
C LYS A 557 -3.72 -4.18 6.91
N VAL A 558 -2.44 -3.80 6.90
CA VAL A 558 -2.00 -2.42 7.15
C VAL A 558 -2.61 -1.48 6.12
N ILE A 559 -2.51 -1.84 4.84
CA ILE A 559 -3.09 -1.05 3.74
C ILE A 559 -4.61 -0.96 3.88
N GLY A 560 -5.29 -2.05 4.24
CA GLY A 560 -6.73 -2.07 4.47
C GLY A 560 -7.21 -1.14 5.60
N ARG A 561 -6.40 -0.98 6.67
CA ARG A 561 -6.67 -0.03 7.75
C ARG A 561 -6.46 1.42 7.32
N LEU A 562 -5.41 1.71 6.55
CA LEU A 562 -5.20 3.05 5.99
C LEU A 562 -6.32 3.42 4.99
N MET A 563 -6.77 2.47 4.17
CA MET A 563 -7.90 2.65 3.27
C MET A 563 -9.19 2.98 4.03
N MET A 564 -9.43 2.33 5.17
CA MET A 564 -10.60 2.61 6.01
C MET A 564 -10.65 4.09 6.43
N ILE A 565 -9.52 4.70 6.79
CA ILE A 565 -9.46 6.13 7.12
C ILE A 565 -9.85 6.97 5.89
N GLY A 566 -9.34 6.61 4.71
CA GLY A 566 -9.72 7.23 3.44
C GLY A 566 -11.21 7.08 3.11
N ASP A 567 -11.80 5.90 3.38
CA ASP A 567 -13.23 5.64 3.20
C ASP A 567 -14.07 6.54 4.12
N VAL A 568 -13.70 6.65 5.40
CA VAL A 568 -14.42 7.48 6.39
C VAL A 568 -14.32 8.96 6.03
N LEU A 569 -13.13 9.45 5.62
CA LEU A 569 -12.97 10.82 5.09
C LEU A 569 -13.78 11.05 3.81
N GLY A 570 -13.87 10.02 2.96
CA GLY A 570 -14.63 10.01 1.71
C GLY A 570 -16.13 10.20 1.93
N VAL A 571 -16.68 9.42 2.86
CA VAL A 571 -18.10 9.45 3.24
C VAL A 571 -18.44 10.68 4.08
N ASN A 572 -17.51 11.13 4.93
CA ASN A 572 -17.72 12.17 5.94
C ASN A 572 -18.99 11.94 6.80
N PRO A 573 -19.08 10.79 7.51
CA PRO A 573 -20.27 10.45 8.26
C PRO A 573 -20.36 11.24 9.59
N GLU A 574 -21.58 11.44 10.08
CA GLU A 574 -21.82 11.95 11.45
C GLU A 574 -21.50 10.87 12.49
N SER A 575 -21.78 9.61 12.15
CA SER A 575 -21.50 8.46 13.03
C SER A 575 -21.11 7.22 12.24
N ILE A 576 -20.34 6.34 12.87
CA ILE A 576 -19.88 5.08 12.30
C ILE A 576 -20.06 3.94 13.31
N ALA A 577 -20.62 2.82 12.85
CA ALA A 577 -20.70 1.61 13.65
C ALA A 577 -19.53 0.66 13.34
N LEU A 578 -18.67 0.44 14.33
CA LEU A 578 -17.51 -0.46 14.24
C LEU A 578 -17.73 -1.74 15.05
N GLU A 579 -16.97 -2.78 14.71
CA GLU A 579 -16.96 -4.02 15.50
C GLU A 579 -16.16 -3.82 16.79
N MET A 580 -16.57 -4.49 17.88
CA MET A 580 -15.71 -4.68 19.05
C MET A 580 -14.59 -5.68 18.69
N GLU A 581 -13.39 -5.50 19.24
CA GLU A 581 -12.40 -6.58 19.21
C GLU A 581 -12.95 -7.76 20.04
N ASN A 582 -13.09 -8.93 19.41
CA ASN A 582 -13.38 -10.15 20.16
C ASN A 582 -12.15 -10.51 21.01
N ASP A 583 -12.34 -10.80 22.29
CA ASP A 583 -11.33 -11.28 23.26
C ASP A 583 -10.46 -12.48 22.76
N GLY A 584 -10.80 -13.08 21.61
CA GLY A 584 -10.05 -14.17 20.99
C GLY A 584 -8.72 -13.79 20.31
N ASP A 585 -8.47 -12.50 20.05
CA ASP A 585 -7.16 -12.01 19.55
C ASP A 585 -6.27 -11.44 20.67
N VAL A 586 -6.78 -11.37 21.92
CA VAL A 586 -5.95 -11.09 23.08
C VAL A 586 -5.13 -12.35 23.37
N ASN A 587 -3.84 -12.28 23.09
CA ASN A 587 -2.88 -13.26 23.57
C ASN A 587 -3.00 -13.30 25.11
N ILE A 588 -3.64 -14.35 25.65
CA ILE A 588 -3.97 -14.54 27.08
C ILE A 588 -2.74 -14.38 28.00
N SER A 589 -1.53 -14.41 27.44
CA SER A 589 -0.27 -14.09 28.12
C SER A 589 -0.15 -12.64 28.61
N ASN A 590 -0.73 -11.63 27.94
CA ASN A 590 -0.65 -10.24 28.38
C ASN A 590 -1.70 -9.87 29.45
N ALA A 591 -2.86 -10.52 29.46
CA ALA A 591 -3.88 -10.31 30.49
C ALA A 591 -3.43 -10.80 31.88
N MET A 592 -2.61 -11.86 31.93
CA MET A 592 -2.04 -12.37 33.19
C MET A 592 -0.83 -11.57 33.70
N ALA A 593 -0.14 -10.81 32.85
CA ALA A 593 0.99 -9.98 33.26
C ALA A 593 0.57 -8.73 34.06
N ASN A 594 -0.66 -8.24 33.85
CA ASN A 594 -1.20 -7.06 34.53
C ASN A 594 -2.04 -7.40 35.78
N MET A 595 -2.25 -8.67 36.11
CA MET A 595 -2.92 -9.08 37.36
C MET A 595 -1.94 -9.28 38.54
N ASN A 596 -0.75 -8.68 38.48
CA ASN A 596 0.28 -8.86 39.50
C ASN A 596 0.89 -7.53 40.01
N LEU A 597 0.08 -6.48 40.06
CA LEU A 597 0.38 -5.28 40.85
C LEU A 597 -0.82 -4.96 41.74
N GLU A 598 -0.67 -5.27 43.02
CA GLU A 598 -1.63 -4.95 44.06
C GLU A 598 -1.79 -3.42 44.22
N GLY A 599 -3.04 -2.96 44.28
CA GLY A 599 -3.44 -1.79 45.08
C GLY A 599 -3.57 -0.45 44.36
N ASP A 600 -4.65 -0.25 43.59
CA ASP A 600 -5.37 1.04 43.53
C ASP A 600 -6.79 0.84 42.96
N ASP A 601 -7.82 0.93 43.80
CA ASP A 601 -9.25 0.74 43.48
C ASP A 601 -9.89 1.97 42.77
N SER A 602 -9.09 2.76 42.04
CA SER A 602 -9.58 3.97 41.35
C SER A 602 -9.25 4.06 39.85
N ALA A 603 -8.62 3.05 39.26
CA ALA A 603 -8.42 3.00 37.82
C ALA A 603 -9.67 2.47 37.10
N THR A 604 -10.39 3.36 36.42
CA THR A 604 -11.33 3.00 35.34
C THR A 604 -10.67 1.97 34.41
N SER A 605 -11.31 0.81 34.24
CA SER A 605 -10.92 -0.24 33.29
C SER A 605 -10.52 0.37 31.94
N PRO A 606 -9.36 0.01 31.35
CA PRO A 606 -8.96 0.53 30.05
C PRO A 606 -10.02 0.15 29.02
N SER A 607 -10.61 1.15 28.37
CA SER A 607 -11.60 0.95 27.31
C SER A 607 -11.01 0.08 26.19
N THR A 608 -11.58 -1.10 25.99
CA THR A 608 -11.31 -2.07 24.91
C THR A 608 -11.79 -1.54 23.56
N GLN A 609 -11.18 -0.47 23.09
CA GLN A 609 -11.47 0.17 21.80
C GLN A 609 -10.66 -0.49 20.69
N SER A 610 -11.28 -0.79 19.55
CA SER A 610 -10.59 -1.45 18.43
C SER A 610 -9.52 -0.55 17.80
N VAL A 611 -8.46 -1.16 17.24
CA VAL A 611 -7.39 -0.41 16.52
C VAL A 611 -7.99 0.55 15.50
N GLU A 612 -8.99 0.11 14.75
CA GLU A 612 -9.70 0.91 13.75
C GLU A 612 -10.32 2.20 14.34
N ALA A 613 -10.98 2.09 15.50
CA ALA A 613 -11.60 3.23 16.16
C ALA A 613 -10.54 4.24 16.62
N THR A 614 -9.46 3.76 17.24
CA THR A 614 -8.32 4.60 17.67
C THR A 614 -7.71 5.36 16.49
N LEU A 615 -7.50 4.69 15.35
CA LEU A 615 -6.92 5.33 14.17
C LEU A 615 -7.83 6.43 13.60
N ILE A 616 -9.15 6.24 13.60
CA ILE A 616 -10.10 7.26 13.13
C ILE A 616 -10.08 8.47 14.08
N GLU A 617 -10.24 8.23 15.38
CA GLU A 617 -10.30 9.31 16.37
C GLU A 617 -9.01 10.12 16.42
N GLU A 618 -7.85 9.46 16.44
CA GLU A 618 -6.55 10.13 16.48
C GLU A 618 -6.31 10.95 15.20
N PHE A 619 -6.59 10.39 14.02
CA PHE A 619 -6.36 11.10 12.76
C PHE A 619 -7.21 12.37 12.68
N TYR A 620 -8.50 12.29 13.01
CA TYR A 620 -9.40 13.45 13.01
C TYR A 620 -9.00 14.47 14.09
N SER A 621 -8.70 14.00 15.31
CA SER A 621 -8.42 14.88 16.44
C SER A 621 -7.06 15.57 16.35
N VAL A 622 -6.10 15.01 15.61
CA VAL A 622 -4.77 15.60 15.45
C VAL A 622 -4.65 16.36 14.14
N LYS A 623 -4.93 15.72 13.00
CA LYS A 623 -4.69 16.32 11.67
C LYS A 623 -5.80 17.24 11.20
N LEU A 624 -7.01 17.09 11.71
CA LEU A 624 -8.19 17.89 11.32
C LEU A 624 -8.70 18.78 12.46
N SER A 625 -7.86 19.01 13.49
CA SER A 625 -8.18 19.81 14.68
C SER A 625 -8.42 21.30 14.43
N HIS A 626 -8.02 21.82 13.26
CA HIS A 626 -8.19 23.23 12.95
C HIS A 626 -9.68 23.62 12.97
N PRO A 627 -10.10 24.72 13.64
CA PRO A 627 -11.52 25.05 13.83
C PRO A 627 -12.34 25.13 12.53
N SER A 628 -11.75 25.68 11.46
CA SER A 628 -12.42 25.72 10.15
C SER A 628 -12.62 24.34 9.53
N LEU A 629 -11.73 23.38 9.80
CA LEU A 629 -11.88 22.00 9.33
C LEU A 629 -12.88 21.24 10.17
N GLN A 630 -12.90 21.40 11.50
CA GLN A 630 -13.87 20.74 12.37
C GLN A 630 -15.33 21.07 12.02
N SER A 631 -15.58 22.26 11.47
CA SER A 631 -16.92 22.64 11.00
C SER A 631 -17.37 21.89 9.73
N ILE A 632 -16.45 21.29 8.99
CA ILE A 632 -16.69 20.62 7.70
C ILE A 632 -16.45 19.11 7.80
N LEU A 633 -15.51 18.70 8.66
CA LEU A 633 -15.05 17.34 8.93
C LEU A 633 -15.07 17.09 10.45
N PRO A 634 -16.27 17.03 11.06
CA PRO A 634 -16.36 16.69 12.48
C PRO A 634 -15.85 15.27 12.74
N VAL A 635 -15.33 15.03 13.94
CA VAL A 635 -14.98 13.66 14.36
C VAL A 635 -16.28 12.83 14.38
N PRO A 636 -16.36 11.70 13.65
CA PRO A 636 -17.56 10.90 13.64
C PRO A 636 -17.77 10.24 15.01
N THR A 637 -19.03 10.17 15.45
CA THR A 637 -19.36 9.42 16.67
C THR A 637 -19.20 7.93 16.40
N ILE A 638 -18.25 7.29 17.09
CA ILE A 638 -18.01 5.86 16.96
C ILE A 638 -18.95 5.11 17.91
N THR A 639 -19.74 4.20 17.35
CA THR A 639 -20.57 3.28 18.13
C THR A 639 -20.04 1.86 18.00
N HIS A 640 -19.92 1.19 19.14
CA HIS A 640 -19.60 -0.22 19.21
C HIS A 640 -20.87 -1.00 19.54
N ASN A 641 -21.19 -2.02 18.76
CA ASN A 641 -22.48 -2.67 18.85
C ASN A 641 -22.54 -3.64 20.05
N THR A 642 -23.13 -3.20 21.17
CA THR A 642 -23.37 -4.04 22.36
C THR A 642 -24.69 -4.81 22.32
N CYS A 643 -25.58 -4.50 21.35
CA CYS A 643 -26.94 -5.06 21.26
C CYS A 643 -27.15 -6.00 20.05
N SER A 644 -26.10 -6.45 19.36
CA SER A 644 -26.25 -7.47 18.31
C SER A 644 -26.75 -8.80 18.89
N PRO A 645 -27.70 -9.50 18.24
CA PRO A 645 -28.16 -10.79 18.73
C PRO A 645 -27.06 -11.85 18.58
N ASN A 646 -26.89 -12.73 19.56
CA ASN A 646 -26.01 -13.89 19.43
C ASN A 646 -26.76 -15.05 18.75
N LEU A 647 -26.48 -15.30 17.48
CA LEU A 647 -27.12 -16.34 16.66
C LEU A 647 -26.29 -17.63 16.58
N ALA A 648 -25.26 -17.79 17.42
CA ALA A 648 -24.47 -19.02 17.51
C ALA A 648 -25.36 -20.19 17.98
N LEU A 649 -25.21 -21.35 17.36
CA LEU A 649 -25.96 -22.57 17.68
C LEU A 649 -25.23 -23.49 18.66
N GLN A 650 -23.94 -23.25 18.89
CA GLN A 650 -23.08 -24.03 19.77
C GLN A 650 -22.29 -23.09 20.66
N GLN A 651 -21.85 -23.58 21.81
CA GLN A 651 -20.96 -22.81 22.68
C GLN A 651 -19.68 -22.43 21.93
N PRO A 652 -19.05 -21.28 22.27
CA PRO A 652 -17.79 -20.87 21.68
C PRO A 652 -16.75 -21.99 21.75
N ARG A 653 -16.11 -22.27 20.63
CA ARG A 653 -15.02 -23.27 20.58
C ARG A 653 -13.72 -22.58 20.94
N GLU A 654 -12.81 -23.31 21.59
CA GLU A 654 -11.45 -22.83 21.93
C GLU A 654 -10.64 -22.35 20.72
N SER A 655 -10.98 -22.80 19.51
CA SER A 655 -10.33 -22.35 18.28
C SER A 655 -11.32 -22.22 17.13
N ILE A 656 -11.15 -21.15 16.34
CA ILE A 656 -11.86 -20.93 15.07
C ILE A 656 -11.61 -22.09 14.09
N ALA A 657 -10.44 -22.74 14.16
CA ALA A 657 -10.13 -23.92 13.32
C ALA A 657 -11.06 -25.11 13.60
N HIS A 658 -11.68 -25.16 14.78
CA HIS A 658 -12.63 -26.20 15.17
C HIS A 658 -14.07 -25.86 14.80
N LYS A 659 -14.34 -24.68 14.24
CA LYS A 659 -15.70 -24.26 13.86
C LYS A 659 -16.30 -25.22 12.83
N GLN A 660 -17.50 -25.69 13.10
CA GLN A 660 -18.23 -26.66 12.29
C GLN A 660 -19.42 -26.00 11.59
N GLU A 661 -19.89 -26.63 10.52
CA GLU A 661 -21.07 -26.15 9.76
C GLU A 661 -22.34 -26.05 10.63
N ILE A 662 -22.40 -26.81 11.73
CA ILE A 662 -23.54 -26.84 12.66
C ILE A 662 -23.53 -25.71 13.69
N ASP A 663 -22.45 -24.91 13.74
CA ASP A 663 -22.26 -23.89 14.77
C ASP A 663 -23.08 -22.63 14.50
N GLU A 664 -23.56 -22.42 13.27
CA GLU A 664 -24.33 -21.23 12.89
C GLU A 664 -25.15 -21.47 11.62
N TYR A 665 -26.06 -20.53 11.30
CA TYR A 665 -26.76 -20.50 10.02
C TYR A 665 -26.01 -19.71 8.96
N PHE A 666 -25.99 -20.22 7.73
CA PHE A 666 -25.41 -19.54 6.57
C PHE A 666 -26.49 -19.01 5.65
N LEU A 667 -26.20 -17.93 4.93
CA LEU A 667 -27.13 -17.31 3.96
C LEU A 667 -27.43 -18.24 2.77
N THR A 668 -26.58 -19.25 2.54
CA THR A 668 -26.72 -20.22 1.45
C THR A 668 -27.21 -21.60 1.87
N ASP A 669 -27.64 -21.74 3.13
CA ASP A 669 -28.22 -22.96 3.68
C ASP A 669 -29.49 -23.35 2.92
N ASP A 670 -29.72 -24.66 2.78
CA ASP A 670 -30.97 -25.16 2.25
C ASP A 670 -32.07 -25.03 3.33
N PRO A 671 -33.17 -24.30 3.05
CA PRO A 671 -34.19 -24.05 4.05
C PRO A 671 -34.81 -25.33 4.63
N LYS A 672 -35.04 -26.35 3.80
CA LYS A 672 -35.73 -27.60 4.21
C LYS A 672 -34.79 -28.54 4.94
N VAL A 673 -33.50 -28.55 4.60
CA VAL A 673 -32.51 -29.44 5.20
C VAL A 673 -31.87 -28.79 6.42
N ASN A 674 -31.22 -27.64 6.24
CA ASN A 674 -30.40 -27.01 7.26
C ASN A 674 -31.25 -26.34 8.35
N GLY A 675 -32.40 -25.74 7.99
CA GLY A 675 -33.29 -25.08 8.95
C GLY A 675 -33.75 -25.98 10.11
N LYS A 676 -34.03 -27.26 9.83
CA LYS A 676 -34.38 -28.24 10.87
C LYS A 676 -33.16 -28.94 11.47
N SER A 677 -32.23 -29.36 10.62
CA SER A 677 -31.12 -30.22 11.06
C SER A 677 -30.11 -29.50 11.96
N LYS A 678 -29.83 -28.22 11.70
CA LYS A 678 -28.95 -27.40 12.55
C LYS A 678 -29.62 -27.08 13.88
N MET A 679 -30.89 -26.66 13.88
CA MET A 679 -31.65 -26.43 15.12
C MET A 679 -31.75 -27.67 16.01
N LYS A 680 -31.98 -28.85 15.42
CA LYS A 680 -32.01 -30.11 16.18
C LYS A 680 -30.71 -30.33 16.98
N LYS A 681 -29.57 -29.97 16.38
CA LYS A 681 -28.23 -30.10 16.97
C LYS A 681 -27.82 -28.92 17.84
N ALA A 682 -28.52 -27.78 17.77
CA ALA A 682 -28.20 -26.59 18.54
C ALA A 682 -28.13 -26.92 20.04
N PHE A 683 -27.20 -26.30 20.75
CA PHE A 683 -27.11 -26.39 22.20
C PHE A 683 -28.44 -25.92 22.82
N CYS A 684 -28.96 -26.69 23.78
CA CYS A 684 -30.21 -26.39 24.49
C CYS A 684 -30.34 -27.43 25.60
N GLU A 685 -29.83 -27.08 26.77
CA GLU A 685 -29.93 -27.87 27.99
C GLU A 685 -31.16 -27.41 28.79
N PRO A 686 -31.99 -28.33 29.31
CA PRO A 686 -33.14 -27.94 30.14
C PRO A 686 -32.71 -27.03 31.30
N GLY A 687 -33.41 -25.91 31.47
CA GLY A 687 -33.12 -24.95 32.55
C GLY A 687 -31.96 -23.98 32.29
N ASN A 688 -31.12 -24.22 31.28
CA ASN A 688 -29.98 -23.35 30.98
C ASN A 688 -30.42 -22.15 30.12
N ILE A 689 -30.49 -20.97 30.74
CA ILE A 689 -30.82 -19.70 30.07
C ILE A 689 -29.58 -18.87 29.71
N ASP A 690 -28.42 -19.17 30.29
CA ASP A 690 -27.16 -18.44 30.08
C ASP A 690 -26.69 -18.50 28.63
N PHE A 691 -26.78 -19.70 28.03
CA PHE A 691 -26.51 -19.89 26.61
C PHE A 691 -27.57 -20.81 26.00
N CYS A 692 -28.67 -20.23 25.53
CA CYS A 692 -29.74 -20.97 24.85
C CYS A 692 -30.01 -20.40 23.44
N PRO A 693 -29.30 -20.89 22.40
CA PRO A 693 -29.52 -20.49 21.02
C PRO A 693 -30.99 -20.49 20.56
N PRO A 694 -31.83 -21.48 20.92
CA PRO A 694 -33.25 -21.44 20.59
C PRO A 694 -33.98 -20.22 21.15
N ILE A 695 -33.68 -19.79 22.39
CA ILE A 695 -34.27 -18.58 22.99
C ILE A 695 -33.76 -17.34 22.25
N ALA A 696 -32.46 -17.23 22.00
CA ALA A 696 -31.88 -16.09 21.29
C ALA A 696 -32.49 -15.93 19.87
N LEU A 697 -32.62 -17.03 19.14
CA LEU A 697 -33.22 -17.05 17.81
C LEU A 697 -34.72 -16.75 17.84
N LEU A 698 -35.46 -17.32 18.81
CA LEU A 698 -36.88 -17.01 19.00
C LEU A 698 -37.09 -15.54 19.33
N THR A 699 -36.19 -14.97 20.11
CA THR A 699 -36.26 -13.56 20.51
C THR A 699 -36.12 -12.65 19.29
N TYR A 700 -35.07 -12.89 18.50
CA TYR A 700 -34.76 -12.07 17.33
C TYR A 700 -35.74 -12.29 16.17
N PHE A 701 -35.94 -13.55 15.74
CA PHE A 701 -36.78 -13.86 14.57
C PHE A 701 -38.27 -13.99 14.90
N GLY A 702 -38.62 -14.28 16.16
CA GLY A 702 -40.01 -14.33 16.62
C GLY A 702 -40.56 -12.97 17.04
N GLY A 703 -39.73 -11.92 17.13
CA GLY A 703 -40.16 -10.54 17.41
C GLY A 703 -40.47 -10.25 18.88
N LEU A 704 -39.91 -11.03 19.81
CA LEU A 704 -40.12 -10.87 21.26
C LEU A 704 -39.33 -9.68 21.86
N ASP A 705 -38.36 -9.12 21.13
CA ASP A 705 -37.54 -7.96 21.53
C ASP A 705 -38.12 -6.59 21.12
N SER A 706 -39.36 -6.53 20.62
CA SER A 706 -40.02 -5.28 20.20
C SER A 706 -40.41 -4.33 21.36
N GLY A 707 -39.79 -4.49 22.53
CA GLY A 707 -40.19 -3.89 23.80
C GLY A 707 -39.11 -3.03 24.48
N SER A 708 -38.32 -2.22 23.77
CA SER A 708 -37.82 -0.95 24.32
C SER A 708 -37.29 -0.03 23.22
N SER A 709 -37.74 1.22 23.22
CA SER A 709 -37.40 2.35 22.34
C SER A 709 -38.16 2.45 20.99
N GLY A 710 -39.06 3.45 20.91
CA GLY A 710 -39.71 3.88 19.67
C GLY A 710 -41.24 3.77 19.68
N SER A 711 -41.92 4.85 20.03
CA SER A 711 -43.38 5.00 19.94
C SER A 711 -43.88 4.80 18.49
N GLY A 712 -44.49 3.66 18.19
CA GLY A 712 -45.09 3.39 16.87
C GLY A 712 -45.88 2.08 16.82
N SER A 713 -47.09 2.08 17.36
CA SER A 713 -48.29 1.25 17.06
C SER A 713 -48.20 -0.22 16.56
N GLY A 714 -47.10 -0.93 16.70
CA GLY A 714 -47.03 -2.38 16.44
C GLY A 714 -47.14 -3.17 17.74
N ALA A 715 -48.34 -3.63 18.10
CA ALA A 715 -48.49 -4.61 19.17
C ALA A 715 -47.60 -5.84 18.84
N GLY A 716 -46.67 -6.18 19.75
CA GLY A 716 -45.77 -7.31 19.58
C GLY A 716 -46.56 -8.57 19.18
N LYS A 717 -46.21 -9.17 18.04
CA LYS A 717 -46.78 -10.45 17.64
C LYS A 717 -46.31 -11.49 18.64
N GLY A 718 -47.18 -11.90 19.56
CA GLY A 718 -46.87 -13.03 20.44
C GLY A 718 -46.55 -14.27 19.64
N VAL A 719 -45.59 -15.08 20.11
CA VAL A 719 -45.20 -16.34 19.47
C VAL A 719 -45.87 -17.50 20.20
N THR A 720 -46.67 -18.27 19.47
CA THR A 720 -47.33 -19.47 20.00
C THR A 720 -46.46 -20.71 19.80
N ILE A 721 -46.14 -21.39 20.89
CA ILE A 721 -45.50 -22.71 20.90
C ILE A 721 -46.60 -23.75 21.06
N SER A 722 -46.86 -24.51 19.99
CA SER A 722 -47.87 -25.57 20.01
C SER A 722 -47.36 -26.81 20.74
N ARG A 723 -48.14 -27.30 21.70
CA ARG A 723 -47.81 -28.46 22.55
C ARG A 723 -49.03 -29.35 22.71
N SER A 724 -48.80 -30.65 22.92
CA SER A 724 -49.92 -31.55 23.19
C SER A 724 -50.58 -31.21 24.55
N PRO A 725 -51.85 -31.58 24.76
CA PRO A 725 -52.52 -31.37 26.04
C PRO A 725 -51.76 -31.98 27.23
N GLU A 726 -51.07 -33.12 27.00
CA GLU A 726 -50.25 -33.78 28.01
C GLU A 726 -48.97 -33.00 28.37
N ASN A 727 -48.53 -32.10 27.49
CA ASN A 727 -47.34 -31.25 27.66
C ASN A 727 -47.69 -29.80 28.02
N GLY A 728 -48.91 -29.54 28.53
CA GLY A 728 -49.37 -28.23 28.99
C GLY A 728 -50.15 -27.40 27.97
N GLY A 729 -50.36 -27.91 26.74
CA GLY A 729 -51.11 -27.24 25.68
C GLY A 729 -50.39 -26.02 25.08
N ASP A 730 -51.01 -25.41 24.07
CA ASP A 730 -50.45 -24.27 23.36
C ASP A 730 -50.24 -23.06 24.29
N VAL A 731 -49.07 -22.44 24.21
CA VAL A 731 -48.72 -21.25 25.01
C VAL A 731 -48.21 -20.15 24.11
N THR A 732 -48.63 -18.91 24.37
CA THR A 732 -48.20 -17.73 23.62
C THR A 732 -47.31 -16.84 24.48
N TYR A 733 -46.09 -16.60 23.98
CA TYR A 733 -45.10 -15.75 24.62
C TYR A 733 -45.08 -14.37 23.96
N THR A 734 -44.93 -13.32 24.77
CA THR A 734 -44.90 -11.92 24.29
C THR A 734 -43.60 -11.19 24.62
N SER A 735 -42.72 -11.80 25.40
CA SER A 735 -41.41 -11.26 25.76
C SER A 735 -40.40 -12.38 26.01
N LYS A 736 -39.11 -12.05 25.86
CA LYS A 736 -37.99 -12.96 26.16
C LYS A 736 -38.04 -13.51 27.58
N SER A 737 -38.32 -12.65 28.57
CA SER A 737 -38.34 -13.02 29.98
C SER A 737 -39.41 -14.07 30.33
N GLN A 738 -40.56 -14.07 29.63
CA GLN A 738 -41.57 -15.12 29.80
C GLN A 738 -41.06 -16.48 29.29
N VAL A 739 -40.35 -16.49 28.16
CA VAL A 739 -39.75 -17.71 27.61
C VAL A 739 -38.66 -18.23 28.55
N GLU A 740 -37.80 -17.34 29.05
CA GLU A 740 -36.73 -17.69 29.99
C GLU A 740 -37.27 -18.28 31.29
N ALA A 741 -38.28 -17.64 31.91
CA ALA A 741 -38.87 -18.13 33.17
C ALA A 741 -39.53 -19.52 33.02
N ASP A 742 -40.27 -19.74 31.93
CA ASP A 742 -40.89 -21.04 31.67
C ASP A 742 -39.84 -22.11 31.30
N PHE A 743 -38.77 -21.73 30.61
CA PHE A 743 -37.69 -22.65 30.24
C PHE A 743 -36.83 -23.02 31.46
N GLU A 744 -36.52 -22.05 32.33
CA GLU A 744 -35.76 -22.24 33.57
C GLU A 744 -36.52 -23.10 34.58
N SER A 745 -37.82 -22.84 34.75
CA SER A 745 -38.69 -23.63 35.63
C SER A 745 -39.01 -25.04 35.12
N GLY A 746 -38.69 -25.34 33.86
CA GLY A 746 -39.03 -26.59 33.18
C GLY A 746 -40.48 -26.67 32.67
N ALA A 747 -41.26 -25.59 32.81
CA ALA A 747 -42.60 -25.48 32.24
C ALA A 747 -42.61 -25.47 30.70
N LEU A 748 -41.49 -25.12 30.05
CA LEU A 748 -41.27 -25.21 28.61
C LEU A 748 -40.15 -26.22 28.30
N HIS A 749 -40.50 -27.31 27.62
CA HIS A 749 -39.54 -28.35 27.27
C HIS A 749 -38.67 -27.94 26.06
N PRO A 750 -37.34 -28.25 26.06
CA PRO A 750 -36.44 -27.98 24.94
C PRO A 750 -36.91 -28.45 23.57
N GLY A 751 -37.59 -29.61 23.52
CA GLY A 751 -38.13 -30.17 22.28
C GLY A 751 -39.19 -29.29 21.64
N ASP A 752 -40.07 -28.69 22.45
CA ASP A 752 -41.16 -27.84 21.96
C ASP A 752 -40.62 -26.50 21.47
N LEU A 753 -39.72 -25.90 22.25
CA LEU A 753 -39.00 -24.69 21.88
C LEU A 753 -38.24 -24.88 20.56
N LYS A 754 -37.43 -25.94 20.46
CA LYS A 754 -36.69 -26.29 19.23
C LYS A 754 -37.63 -26.55 18.05
N GLY A 755 -38.78 -27.17 18.27
CA GLY A 755 -39.78 -27.44 17.23
C GLY A 755 -40.36 -26.15 16.64
N CYS A 756 -40.75 -25.21 17.51
CA CYS A 756 -41.25 -23.90 17.11
C CYS A 756 -40.20 -23.12 16.30
N ILE A 757 -39.00 -22.91 16.87
CA ILE A 757 -37.95 -22.12 16.20
C ILE A 757 -37.41 -22.79 14.93
N SER A 758 -37.44 -24.13 14.83
CA SER A 758 -37.13 -24.82 13.56
C SER A 758 -38.07 -24.39 12.44
N THR A 759 -39.36 -24.17 12.76
CA THR A 759 -40.36 -23.74 11.79
C THR A 759 -40.12 -22.31 11.35
N ILE A 760 -39.84 -21.42 12.30
CA ILE A 760 -39.47 -20.02 12.03
C ILE A 760 -38.20 -19.95 11.17
N MET A 761 -37.15 -20.69 11.52
CA MET A 761 -35.89 -20.68 10.75
C MET A 761 -36.07 -21.22 9.32
N VAL A 762 -36.92 -22.25 9.13
CA VAL A 762 -37.27 -22.71 7.77
C VAL A 762 -37.96 -21.59 6.98
N GLU A 763 -38.85 -20.82 7.60
CA GLU A 763 -39.51 -19.69 6.95
C GLU A 763 -38.53 -18.57 6.59
N VAL A 764 -37.69 -18.13 7.54
CA VAL A 764 -36.65 -17.11 7.35
C VAL A 764 -35.73 -17.49 6.20
N LEU A 765 -35.17 -18.71 6.24
CA LEU A 765 -34.28 -19.20 5.19
C LEU A 765 -35.00 -19.35 3.84
N THR A 766 -36.29 -19.70 3.84
CA THR A 766 -37.06 -19.79 2.59
C THR A 766 -37.19 -18.41 1.95
N LYS A 767 -37.57 -17.39 2.72
CA LYS A 767 -37.71 -16.01 2.23
C LYS A 767 -36.40 -15.46 1.69
N THR A 768 -35.29 -15.61 2.42
CA THR A 768 -33.97 -15.16 1.95
C THR A 768 -33.49 -15.96 0.74
N SER A 769 -33.67 -17.29 0.72
CA SER A 769 -33.33 -18.14 -0.42
C SER A 769 -34.11 -17.78 -1.69
N GLU A 770 -35.39 -17.45 -1.57
CA GLU A 770 -36.22 -16.99 -2.69
C GLU A 770 -35.75 -15.63 -3.22
N ALA A 771 -35.41 -14.69 -2.34
CA ALA A 771 -34.85 -13.40 -2.75
C ALA A 771 -33.51 -13.57 -3.50
N ILE A 772 -32.61 -14.41 -2.97
CA ILE A 772 -31.34 -14.75 -3.62
C ILE A 772 -31.58 -15.40 -4.99
N LYS A 773 -32.59 -16.27 -5.14
CA LYS A 773 -32.90 -16.91 -6.42
C LYS A 773 -33.49 -15.94 -7.45
N LYS A 774 -34.26 -14.95 -7.00
CA LYS A 774 -34.83 -13.89 -7.85
C LYS A 774 -33.75 -12.91 -8.34
N ASP A 775 -32.72 -12.68 -7.53
CA ASP A 775 -31.55 -11.90 -7.93
C ASP A 775 -30.58 -12.75 -8.77
N GLY A 776 -30.51 -12.45 -10.08
CA GLY A 776 -29.68 -13.20 -11.01
C GLY A 776 -28.18 -13.19 -10.68
N SER A 777 -27.68 -12.14 -10.04
CA SER A 777 -26.27 -12.03 -9.63
C SER A 777 -26.02 -12.85 -8.37
N ALA A 778 -26.89 -12.73 -7.36
CA ALA A 778 -26.78 -13.52 -6.13
C ALA A 778 -26.93 -15.03 -6.40
N ALA A 779 -27.89 -15.44 -7.24
CA ALA A 779 -28.10 -16.84 -7.61
C ALA A 779 -26.87 -17.47 -8.29
N LYS A 780 -26.20 -16.71 -9.18
CA LYS A 780 -24.91 -17.13 -9.77
C LYS A 780 -23.81 -17.16 -8.71
N GLY A 781 -23.80 -16.20 -7.80
CA GLY A 781 -22.87 -16.11 -6.69
C GLY A 781 -22.90 -17.34 -5.78
N VAL A 782 -24.08 -17.84 -5.41
CA VAL A 782 -24.21 -19.05 -4.59
C VAL A 782 -23.54 -20.25 -5.24
N LYS A 783 -23.72 -20.42 -6.56
CA LYS A 783 -23.08 -21.50 -7.32
C LYS A 783 -21.55 -21.35 -7.31
N ALA A 784 -21.05 -20.13 -7.45
CA ALA A 784 -19.63 -19.83 -7.46
C ALA A 784 -18.96 -20.11 -6.10
N LEU A 785 -19.55 -19.64 -4.99
CA LEU A 785 -19.03 -19.88 -3.64
C LEU A 785 -19.06 -21.39 -3.30
N LYS A 786 -20.15 -22.10 -3.57
CA LYS A 786 -20.21 -23.57 -3.34
C LYS A 786 -19.18 -24.33 -4.18
N ALA A 787 -18.94 -23.92 -5.42
CA ALA A 787 -17.90 -24.52 -6.26
C ALA A 787 -16.49 -24.26 -5.71
N TRP A 788 -16.25 -23.06 -5.19
CA TRP A 788 -15.01 -22.68 -4.52
C TRP A 788 -14.75 -23.51 -3.26
N GLU A 789 -15.74 -23.67 -2.38
CA GLU A 789 -15.62 -24.49 -1.16
C GLU A 789 -15.30 -25.95 -1.48
N LYS A 790 -15.96 -26.50 -2.52
CA LYS A 790 -15.68 -27.85 -3.00
C LYS A 790 -14.26 -27.99 -3.57
N LYS A 791 -13.71 -26.93 -4.19
CA LYS A 791 -12.33 -26.89 -4.67
C LYS A 791 -11.34 -26.83 -3.49
N MET A 792 -11.57 -25.94 -2.52
CA MET A 792 -10.68 -25.76 -1.37
C MET A 792 -10.66 -26.97 -0.45
N SER A 793 -11.81 -27.59 -0.19
CA SER A 793 -11.89 -28.84 0.59
C SER A 793 -11.13 -30.00 -0.06
N LYS A 794 -11.11 -30.09 -1.39
CA LYS A 794 -10.27 -31.06 -2.13
C LYS A 794 -8.78 -30.75 -2.02
N GLN A 795 -8.40 -29.48 -2.01
CA GLN A 795 -7.01 -29.08 -1.82
C GLN A 795 -6.51 -29.36 -0.41
N LYS A 796 -7.32 -29.11 0.64
CA LYS A 796 -6.96 -29.44 2.03
C LYS A 796 -6.78 -30.94 2.30
N LYS A 797 -7.40 -31.81 1.48
CA LYS A 797 -7.29 -33.27 1.58
C LYS A 797 -6.12 -33.85 0.80
N LYS A 798 -5.46 -33.06 -0.05
CA LYS A 798 -4.25 -33.42 -0.79
C LYS A 798 -3.04 -32.83 -0.06
#